data_AF-A0A7S0F240-F1
#
_entry.id   AF-A0A7S0F240-F1
#
_cell.length_a   1.000
_cell.length_b   1.000
_cell.length_c   1.000
_cell.angle_alpha   90.00
_cell.angle_beta   90.00
_cell.angle_gamma   90.00
#
_symmetry.space_group_name_H-M   'P 1'
#
loop_
_entity.id
_entity.type
_entity.pdbx_description
1 polymer ?
#
loop_
_entity_poly.entity_id
_entity_poly.type
_entity_poly.pdbx_seq_one_letter_code
_entity_poly.pdbx_strand_id
1 'polypeptide(L)'
;PSPPSPPSPPARPPSPFQPPLPPYSPAPEGMVLATSAEVLQELLLSAAAGAPLTVFLPEGLTLVIDGVLVVNAGARVSLTSAGAGATLDGGGAAAALFVVRDGGSLSLTRIHMQNVRNSPDAGITVGGGAFLSLRHSSMSDMTSAVTAGCIHAEGAGGGSILIEDSELKDCESTAFSYGGCIFSQEKQLSITRSTLDGCRSGWRGGAAASGGGMDVINSTIINSFARFEGGAFYSYRAPVIITGSHLENCSSGWVSGALGSDGTEPTEFHVTDSTIVGCWTYGLGGFFRARKRSKFTLTRVHVSKCTAWLSGGAVSVEARGSAVIQECTFEDCKSEEASGGAVHVEGSLDMNNTNITRCSAGTNGGGLSAKGGGAKLVNVQFIDCAAGTDAGALEASDSSEVEAWRLTVVNSTTSWYGHAILVTSSQLVLTVVDFLQQPCDGPATIHATGIAIGDIGPLRKVSIEDASCSSGGARLLSYEGVDAAISTNVTSCQTENVCAIDATCKMVAVQTSSTDFTPECSCQLPFVPSPGALDAVTAAYVEGCVSPPRGKSLRVLADELQMSVRKTEGGDNTIARNLTLTLLGTDRYAAAASWEASDTSNVSWLSLLASSATEPIADASPWEVIIEVVASGMGLGETTVKPLNTSIEVHVQANANRTYDVSYSMPVLLHVSSVTSRAAWGVVTNYTVGACASPQLAQQELTIDEPTMMEFTACDFEDIPVSHEVPKYSNLVSFEVRVSSVLHADGRRKMEHDGSQGSAEVVYSAAPGRYNAMVTVDQLGNYTLSLLLDGSAVGVDRTVRAVCPVGRVELADGKECGCAAGKQEDKNTGECVQCEAGTFKAEASSDNCEECAPGKYVPSMGATKCLSCRASTYMPTYGADSCTDCAKRLASPEASAACSYCVEGYYLELDPTSEVVTTESCRDCDSEFGPGSSCPINSSIATFEILPGFWRASDNSTKLSPCETRTGAGADHTGASACVGGFGSGNALCAPNHTG
;
A
#
# COMPACT_ATOMS: atom_id res chain seq x y z
N PRO A 1 -47.23 -32.55 -16.67
CA PRO A 1 -47.77 -32.84 -15.32
C PRO A 1 -46.64 -32.74 -14.28
N SER A 2 -46.51 -31.56 -13.67
CA SER A 2 -45.55 -31.26 -12.60
C SER A 2 -46.06 -31.74 -11.23
N PRO A 3 -45.17 -32.13 -10.30
CA PRO A 3 -45.58 -32.50 -8.94
C PRO A 3 -45.97 -31.26 -8.11
N PRO A 4 -46.84 -31.40 -7.10
CA PRO A 4 -47.29 -30.28 -6.28
C PRO A 4 -46.21 -29.84 -5.28
N SER A 5 -46.15 -28.53 -5.03
CA SER A 5 -45.26 -27.86 -4.07
C SER A 5 -45.61 -28.19 -2.61
N PRO A 6 -44.60 -28.28 -1.71
CA PRO A 6 -44.83 -28.55 -0.28
C PRO A 6 -45.44 -27.35 0.46
N PRO A 7 -46.15 -27.57 1.59
CA PRO A 7 -46.80 -26.52 2.36
C PRO A 7 -45.82 -25.69 3.20
N SER A 8 -46.13 -24.40 3.36
CA SER A 8 -45.36 -23.42 4.13
C SER A 8 -45.36 -23.69 5.64
N PRO A 9 -44.26 -23.39 6.36
CA PRO A 9 -44.17 -23.58 7.81
C PRO A 9 -44.97 -22.51 8.58
N PRO A 10 -45.41 -22.80 9.82
CA PRO A 10 -46.25 -21.89 10.62
C PRO A 10 -45.46 -20.69 11.15
N ALA A 11 -46.15 -19.54 11.25
CA ALA A 11 -45.60 -18.27 11.71
C ALA A 11 -45.07 -18.34 13.16
N ARG A 12 -43.90 -17.73 13.38
CA ARG A 12 -43.22 -17.60 14.68
C ARG A 12 -43.96 -16.57 15.57
N PRO A 13 -44.12 -16.79 16.89
CA PRO A 13 -44.72 -15.81 17.78
C PRO A 13 -43.81 -14.57 17.96
N PRO A 14 -44.39 -13.39 18.28
CA PRO A 14 -43.65 -12.14 18.44
C PRO A 14 -42.66 -12.21 19.61
N SER A 15 -41.45 -11.70 19.39
CA SER A 15 -40.38 -11.61 20.39
C SER A 15 -40.69 -10.59 21.49
N PRO A 16 -40.20 -10.78 22.74
CA PRO A 16 -40.40 -9.84 23.83
C PRO A 16 -39.60 -8.54 23.60
N PHE A 17 -40.13 -7.42 24.10
CA PHE A 17 -39.48 -6.10 24.14
C PHE A 17 -38.02 -6.18 24.62
N GLN A 18 -37.09 -5.67 23.80
CA GLN A 18 -35.70 -5.44 24.19
C GLN A 18 -35.60 -4.15 25.05
N PRO A 19 -34.71 -4.12 26.06
CA PRO A 19 -34.40 -2.90 26.80
C PRO A 19 -33.72 -1.85 25.90
N PRO A 20 -33.81 -0.54 26.23
CA PRO A 20 -33.22 0.52 25.41
C PRO A 20 -31.70 0.35 25.30
N LEU A 21 -31.18 0.50 24.08
CA LEU A 21 -29.76 0.49 23.77
C LEU A 21 -29.03 1.60 24.56
N PRO A 22 -27.77 1.39 24.97
CA PRO A 22 -26.96 2.44 25.59
C PRO A 22 -26.85 3.67 24.66
N PRO A 23 -26.67 4.88 25.20
CA PRO A 23 -26.52 6.08 24.39
C PRO A 23 -25.31 5.95 23.46
N TYR A 24 -25.52 6.19 22.17
CA TYR A 24 -24.48 6.21 21.15
C TYR A 24 -23.38 7.22 21.52
N SER A 25 -22.14 6.90 21.17
CA SER A 25 -21.00 7.81 21.32
C SER A 25 -21.28 9.15 20.61
N PRO A 26 -20.87 10.29 21.19
CA PRO A 26 -21.07 11.60 20.59
C PRO A 26 -20.32 11.71 19.25
N ALA A 27 -20.86 12.51 18.32
CA ALA A 27 -20.22 12.76 17.04
C ALA A 27 -18.86 13.46 17.25
N PRO A 28 -17.82 13.13 16.44
CA PRO A 28 -16.57 13.87 16.42
C PRO A 28 -16.77 15.36 16.14
N GLU A 29 -15.83 16.19 16.61
CA GLU A 29 -15.90 17.64 16.46
C GLU A 29 -15.99 18.06 14.97
N GLY A 30 -16.93 18.95 14.66
CA GLY A 30 -17.18 19.39 13.27
C GLY A 30 -18.13 18.52 12.45
N MET A 31 -18.71 17.45 13.02
CA MET A 31 -19.70 16.59 12.35
C MET A 31 -21.10 16.74 12.95
N VAL A 32 -22.13 16.62 12.11
CA VAL A 32 -23.53 16.64 12.55
C VAL A 32 -24.02 15.22 12.78
N LEU A 33 -24.52 14.92 13.97
CA LEU A 33 -25.03 13.58 14.31
C LEU A 33 -26.40 13.34 13.67
N ALA A 34 -26.58 12.19 13.02
CA ALA A 34 -27.89 11.69 12.61
C ALA A 34 -28.18 10.33 13.29
N THR A 35 -29.34 10.22 13.94
CA THR A 35 -29.75 9.01 14.68
C THR A 35 -31.06 8.40 14.17
N SER A 36 -31.74 9.03 13.21
CA SER A 36 -32.94 8.50 12.57
C SER A 36 -32.96 8.87 11.07
N ALA A 37 -33.80 8.18 10.30
CA ALA A 37 -33.96 8.42 8.87
C ALA A 37 -34.51 9.81 8.58
N GLU A 38 -35.45 10.31 9.38
CA GLU A 38 -36.06 11.63 9.25
C GLU A 38 -35.02 12.74 9.46
N VAL A 39 -34.20 12.60 10.51
CA VAL A 39 -33.11 13.56 10.80
C VAL A 39 -32.10 13.57 9.66
N LEU A 40 -31.70 12.40 9.16
CA LEU A 40 -30.78 12.31 8.02
C LEU A 40 -31.38 13.00 6.78
N GLN A 41 -32.65 12.76 6.49
CA GLN A 41 -33.34 13.37 5.34
C GLN A 41 -33.42 14.90 5.46
N GLU A 42 -33.76 15.43 6.63
CA GLU A 42 -33.80 16.88 6.89
C GLU A 42 -32.42 17.53 6.72
N LEU A 43 -31.36 16.90 7.24
CA LEU A 43 -29.98 17.39 7.09
C LEU A 43 -29.57 17.49 5.62
N LEU A 44 -29.84 16.44 4.83
CA LEU A 44 -29.52 16.42 3.41
C LEU A 44 -30.30 17.49 2.61
N LEU A 45 -31.58 17.69 2.93
CA LEU A 45 -32.39 18.73 2.31
C LEU A 45 -31.90 20.15 2.66
N SER A 46 -31.33 20.34 3.85
CA SER A 46 -30.77 21.62 4.30
C SER A 46 -29.41 21.97 3.69
N ALA A 47 -28.73 21.01 3.05
CA ALA A 47 -27.40 21.21 2.48
C ALA A 47 -27.43 22.25 1.34
N ALA A 48 -26.74 23.38 1.56
CA ALA A 48 -26.62 24.47 0.60
C ALA A 48 -25.52 24.19 -0.45
N ALA A 49 -25.68 24.73 -1.66
CA ALA A 49 -24.66 24.63 -2.70
C ALA A 49 -23.33 25.26 -2.26
N GLY A 50 -22.23 24.52 -2.42
CA GLY A 50 -20.87 24.97 -2.08
C GLY A 50 -20.43 24.84 -0.62
N ALA A 51 -21.34 24.58 0.33
CA ALA A 51 -20.98 24.33 1.73
C ALA A 51 -20.82 22.82 1.98
N PRO A 52 -19.70 22.35 2.57
CA PRO A 52 -19.56 20.95 2.94
C PRO A 52 -20.43 20.61 4.16
N LEU A 53 -21.23 19.56 4.05
CA LEU A 53 -21.98 18.96 5.15
C LEU A 53 -21.40 17.58 5.45
N THR A 54 -20.87 17.40 6.66
CA THR A 54 -20.40 16.10 7.15
C THR A 54 -21.36 15.56 8.21
N VAL A 55 -21.97 14.42 7.94
CA VAL A 55 -22.94 13.75 8.81
C VAL A 55 -22.30 12.49 9.40
N PHE A 56 -22.32 12.37 10.72
CA PHE A 56 -21.86 11.17 11.42
C PHE A 56 -23.04 10.25 11.76
N LEU A 57 -22.92 8.99 11.35
CA LEU A 57 -23.83 7.91 11.71
C LEU A 57 -23.12 6.99 12.72
N PRO A 58 -23.67 6.80 13.93
CA PRO A 58 -23.11 5.89 14.92
C PRO A 58 -22.86 4.48 14.38
N GLU A 59 -21.78 3.86 14.85
CA GLU A 59 -21.46 2.46 14.54
C GLU A 59 -22.61 1.54 14.96
N GLY A 60 -22.96 0.58 14.08
CA GLY A 60 -24.03 -0.37 14.29
C GLY A 60 -25.45 0.19 14.12
N LEU A 61 -25.60 1.49 13.87
CA LEU A 61 -26.90 2.10 13.58
C LEU A 61 -27.45 1.53 12.27
N THR A 62 -28.69 1.04 12.30
CA THR A 62 -29.43 0.64 11.09
C THR A 62 -30.63 1.56 10.91
N LEU A 63 -30.69 2.25 9.78
CA LEU A 63 -31.79 3.14 9.40
C LEU A 63 -32.57 2.53 8.23
N VAL A 64 -33.87 2.29 8.43
CA VAL A 64 -34.78 1.92 7.34
C VAL A 64 -35.25 3.20 6.66
N ILE A 65 -35.03 3.32 5.36
CA ILE A 65 -35.33 4.51 4.57
C ILE A 65 -36.68 4.31 3.84
N ASP A 66 -37.73 4.97 4.32
CA ASP A 66 -39.08 4.97 3.71
C ASP A 66 -39.24 6.14 2.72
N GLY A 67 -38.36 6.20 1.72
CA GLY A 67 -38.30 7.30 0.76
C GLY A 67 -36.97 7.34 -0.01
N VAL A 68 -36.60 8.53 -0.49
CA VAL A 68 -35.33 8.77 -1.22
C VAL A 68 -34.55 9.88 -0.54
N LEU A 69 -33.27 9.66 -0.26
CA LEU A 69 -32.34 10.66 0.26
C LEU A 69 -31.78 11.49 -0.91
N VAL A 70 -32.05 12.80 -0.91
CA VAL A 70 -31.69 13.68 -2.03
C VAL A 70 -30.51 14.56 -1.67
N VAL A 71 -29.45 14.50 -2.47
CA VAL A 71 -28.33 15.47 -2.43
C VAL A 71 -28.59 16.54 -3.49
N ASN A 72 -28.76 17.79 -3.04
CA ASN A 72 -29.09 18.92 -3.90
C ASN A 72 -27.96 19.27 -4.87
N ALA A 73 -28.32 19.97 -5.95
CA ALA A 73 -27.37 20.40 -6.98
C ALA A 73 -26.27 21.31 -6.37
N GLY A 74 -25.01 20.99 -6.65
CA GLY A 74 -23.85 21.72 -6.12
C GLY A 74 -23.57 21.53 -4.62
N ALA A 75 -24.37 20.75 -3.89
CA ALA A 75 -24.11 20.44 -2.49
C ALA A 75 -22.96 19.42 -2.35
N ARG A 76 -22.18 19.52 -1.26
CA ARG A 76 -21.10 18.58 -0.94
C ARG A 76 -21.42 17.88 0.36
N VAL A 77 -21.74 16.60 0.29
CA VAL A 77 -22.22 15.81 1.42
C VAL A 77 -21.25 14.65 1.67
N SER A 78 -20.86 14.48 2.93
CA SER A 78 -20.09 13.34 3.40
C SER A 78 -20.83 12.65 4.53
N LEU A 79 -21.18 11.37 4.35
CA LEU A 79 -21.70 10.51 5.42
C LEU A 79 -20.57 9.60 5.89
N THR A 80 -20.31 9.61 7.19
CA THR A 80 -19.22 8.85 7.78
C THR A 80 -19.67 8.11 9.04
N SER A 81 -19.08 6.93 9.26
CA SER A 81 -19.26 6.14 10.47
C SER A 81 -17.91 5.62 10.99
N ALA A 82 -17.91 5.07 12.19
CA ALA A 82 -16.75 4.48 12.85
C ALA A 82 -16.83 2.95 12.89
N GLY A 83 -15.72 2.28 13.22
CA GLY A 83 -15.64 0.83 13.42
C GLY A 83 -16.26 0.02 12.27
N ALA A 84 -17.26 -0.82 12.59
CA ALA A 84 -17.99 -1.67 11.64
C ALA A 84 -18.96 -0.91 10.72
N GLY A 85 -19.13 0.40 10.89
CA GLY A 85 -19.97 1.23 10.04
C GLY A 85 -21.45 1.27 10.43
N ALA A 86 -22.25 1.97 9.62
CA ALA A 86 -23.69 2.13 9.78
C ALA A 86 -24.44 1.63 8.54
N THR A 87 -25.65 1.10 8.74
CA THR A 87 -26.45 0.47 7.68
C THR A 87 -27.65 1.34 7.29
N LEU A 88 -27.85 1.53 5.99
CA LEU A 88 -29.02 2.14 5.37
C LEU A 88 -29.79 1.05 4.60
N ASP A 89 -30.98 0.70 5.08
CA ASP A 89 -31.81 -0.37 4.54
C ASP A 89 -32.99 0.22 3.76
N GLY A 90 -33.17 -0.18 2.50
CA GLY A 90 -34.28 0.27 1.65
C GLY A 90 -35.63 -0.35 2.01
N GLY A 91 -35.70 -1.23 3.01
CA GLY A 91 -36.93 -1.87 3.50
C GLY A 91 -37.58 -2.82 2.50
N GLY A 92 -36.94 -3.12 1.36
CA GLY A 92 -37.54 -3.86 0.26
C GLY A 92 -38.58 -3.07 -0.54
N ALA A 93 -38.67 -1.75 -0.35
CA ALA A 93 -39.53 -0.86 -1.10
C ALA A 93 -38.99 -0.62 -2.53
N ALA A 94 -39.89 -0.25 -3.45
CA ALA A 94 -39.56 0.04 -4.85
C ALA A 94 -38.98 1.46 -5.06
N ALA A 95 -38.09 1.91 -4.17
CA ALA A 95 -37.50 3.25 -4.21
C ALA A 95 -35.97 3.19 -4.05
N ALA A 96 -35.25 4.11 -4.72
CA ALA A 96 -33.82 4.32 -4.55
C ALA A 96 -33.46 4.79 -3.13
N LEU A 97 -32.25 4.48 -2.65
CA LEU A 97 -31.74 5.06 -1.40
C LEU A 97 -31.30 6.50 -1.61
N PHE A 98 -30.52 6.77 -2.65
CA PHE A 98 -29.98 8.11 -2.91
C PHE A 98 -30.25 8.61 -4.33
N VAL A 99 -30.50 9.92 -4.44
CA VAL A 99 -30.43 10.67 -5.70
C VAL A 99 -29.50 11.86 -5.52
N VAL A 100 -28.36 11.85 -6.21
CA VAL A 100 -27.42 12.97 -6.28
C VAL A 100 -27.73 13.81 -7.51
N ARG A 101 -28.22 15.03 -7.31
CA ARG A 101 -28.56 15.96 -8.39
C ARG A 101 -27.30 16.52 -9.07
N ASP A 102 -27.50 17.10 -10.25
CA ASP A 102 -26.41 17.63 -11.09
C ASP A 102 -25.44 18.54 -10.31
N GLY A 103 -24.14 18.32 -10.49
CA GLY A 103 -23.06 19.03 -9.81
C GLY A 103 -22.91 18.74 -8.31
N GLY A 104 -23.77 17.90 -7.73
CA GLY A 104 -23.66 17.47 -6.33
C GLY A 104 -22.49 16.51 -6.08
N SER A 105 -22.09 16.37 -4.82
CA SER A 105 -21.05 15.41 -4.41
C SER A 105 -21.51 14.64 -3.19
N LEU A 106 -21.42 13.31 -3.27
CA LEU A 106 -21.71 12.39 -2.17
C LEU A 106 -20.47 11.54 -1.88
N SER A 107 -19.99 11.61 -0.64
CA SER A 107 -18.95 10.72 -0.11
C SER A 107 -19.54 9.86 1.00
N LEU A 108 -19.30 8.55 0.91
CA LEU A 108 -19.78 7.54 1.83
C LEU A 108 -18.56 6.80 2.38
N THR A 109 -18.35 6.87 3.70
CA THR A 109 -17.24 6.20 4.38
C THR A 109 -17.77 5.32 5.51
N ARG A 110 -17.54 4.00 5.43
CA ARG A 110 -18.11 3.00 6.35
C ARG A 110 -19.63 3.01 6.41
N ILE A 111 -20.26 3.19 5.25
CA ILE A 111 -21.72 3.16 5.12
C ILE A 111 -22.12 1.93 4.30
N HIS A 112 -22.96 1.09 4.87
CA HIS A 112 -23.45 -0.15 4.26
C HIS A 112 -24.88 0.05 3.80
N MET A 113 -25.19 -0.29 2.56
CA MET A 113 -26.49 -0.07 1.96
C MET A 113 -27.07 -1.40 1.50
N GLN A 114 -28.34 -1.66 1.77
CA GLN A 114 -28.94 -2.94 1.40
C GLN A 114 -30.43 -2.87 1.06
N ASN A 115 -30.91 -3.93 0.42
CA ASN A 115 -32.33 -4.29 0.35
C ASN A 115 -33.22 -3.27 -0.39
N VAL A 116 -32.77 -2.82 -1.56
CA VAL A 116 -33.60 -2.11 -2.54
C VAL A 116 -34.05 -3.11 -3.59
N ARG A 117 -35.37 -3.29 -3.75
CA ARG A 117 -35.90 -4.33 -4.65
C ARG A 117 -36.96 -3.80 -5.60
N ASN A 118 -36.88 -4.21 -6.86
CA ASN A 118 -37.81 -3.83 -7.93
C ASN A 118 -37.99 -2.31 -8.06
N SER A 119 -36.95 -1.54 -7.75
CA SER A 119 -36.96 -0.09 -7.89
C SER A 119 -36.87 0.29 -9.37
N PRO A 120 -37.56 1.34 -9.85
CA PRO A 120 -37.29 1.88 -11.18
C PRO A 120 -35.86 2.43 -11.29
N ASP A 121 -35.32 2.91 -10.18
CA ASP A 121 -34.02 3.57 -10.07
C ASP A 121 -33.00 2.65 -9.38
N ALA A 122 -31.71 2.99 -9.49
CA ALA A 122 -30.63 2.29 -8.83
C ALA A 122 -30.66 2.56 -7.32
N GLY A 123 -29.89 1.79 -6.54
CA GLY A 123 -29.64 2.12 -5.13
C GLY A 123 -29.14 3.57 -4.96
N ILE A 124 -28.24 4.02 -5.84
CA ILE A 124 -27.78 5.41 -5.95
C ILE A 124 -27.88 5.87 -7.41
N THR A 125 -28.64 6.94 -7.65
CA THR A 125 -28.67 7.64 -8.94
C THR A 125 -27.80 8.91 -8.88
N VAL A 126 -26.95 9.13 -9.89
CA VAL A 126 -25.97 10.23 -9.94
C VAL A 126 -26.15 11.07 -11.21
N GLY A 127 -26.52 12.34 -11.05
CA GLY A 127 -26.77 13.30 -12.13
C GLY A 127 -25.51 13.85 -12.83
N GLY A 128 -25.70 14.77 -13.76
CA GLY A 128 -24.65 15.35 -14.60
C GLY A 128 -23.61 16.15 -13.79
N GLY A 129 -22.31 15.98 -14.08
CA GLY A 129 -21.23 16.65 -13.34
C GLY A 129 -21.12 16.33 -11.84
N ALA A 130 -21.90 15.37 -11.34
CA ALA A 130 -21.88 14.97 -9.95
C ALA A 130 -20.76 13.95 -9.64
N PHE A 131 -20.34 13.92 -8.38
CA PHE A 131 -19.28 13.05 -7.86
C PHE A 131 -19.82 12.06 -6.83
N LEU A 132 -19.38 10.81 -6.93
CA LEU A 132 -19.68 9.77 -5.95
C LEU A 132 -18.38 9.12 -5.49
N SER A 133 -18.21 8.97 -4.17
CA SER A 133 -17.12 8.19 -3.59
C SER A 133 -17.65 7.25 -2.52
N LEU A 134 -17.33 5.95 -2.64
CA LEU A 134 -17.54 4.93 -1.62
C LEU A 134 -16.17 4.48 -1.11
N ARG A 135 -15.98 4.53 0.20
CA ARG A 135 -14.75 4.09 0.89
C ARG A 135 -15.11 3.19 2.07
N HIS A 136 -14.52 2.00 2.17
CA HIS A 136 -14.83 1.04 3.24
C HIS A 136 -16.34 0.77 3.39
N SER A 137 -17.08 0.85 2.28
CA SER A 137 -18.54 0.86 2.26
C SER A 137 -19.04 -0.35 1.49
N SER A 138 -20.32 -0.71 1.66
CA SER A 138 -20.90 -1.79 0.86
C SER A 138 -22.27 -1.47 0.31
N MET A 139 -22.60 -2.13 -0.80
CA MET A 139 -23.96 -2.17 -1.35
C MET A 139 -24.33 -3.62 -1.64
N SER A 140 -25.45 -4.10 -1.09
CA SER A 140 -25.90 -5.48 -1.31
C SER A 140 -27.39 -5.60 -1.59
N ASP A 141 -27.80 -6.64 -2.32
CA ASP A 141 -29.20 -6.96 -2.60
C ASP A 141 -29.97 -5.78 -3.23
N MET A 142 -29.41 -5.20 -4.30
CA MET A 142 -29.97 -4.04 -4.99
C MET A 142 -30.50 -4.44 -6.37
N THR A 143 -31.82 -4.43 -6.57
CA THR A 143 -32.43 -4.77 -7.86
C THR A 143 -33.20 -3.61 -8.48
N SER A 144 -32.83 -3.28 -9.72
CA SER A 144 -33.49 -2.25 -10.52
C SER A 144 -34.22 -2.85 -11.73
N ALA A 145 -35.38 -2.27 -12.03
CA ALA A 145 -36.24 -2.62 -13.15
C ALA A 145 -35.93 -1.85 -14.44
N VAL A 146 -35.13 -0.78 -14.38
CA VAL A 146 -34.86 0.08 -15.55
C VAL A 146 -33.38 0.45 -15.65
N THR A 147 -32.72 0.67 -14.51
CA THR A 147 -31.35 1.18 -14.44
C THR A 147 -30.41 0.11 -13.88
N ALA A 148 -29.17 0.46 -13.57
CA ALA A 148 -28.25 -0.45 -12.90
C ALA A 148 -28.75 -0.74 -11.47
N GLY A 149 -28.40 -1.90 -10.90
CA GLY A 149 -28.86 -2.28 -9.57
C GLY A 149 -28.33 -1.35 -8.49
N CYS A 150 -27.00 -1.23 -8.39
CA CYS A 150 -26.35 -0.47 -7.31
C CYS A 150 -26.20 1.02 -7.65
N ILE A 151 -25.44 1.36 -8.70
CA ILE A 151 -25.11 2.76 -9.04
C ILE A 151 -25.45 3.03 -10.49
N HIS A 152 -26.28 4.05 -10.74
CA HIS A 152 -26.58 4.53 -12.09
C HIS A 152 -26.20 6.01 -12.21
N ALA A 153 -25.27 6.31 -13.11
CA ALA A 153 -24.79 7.66 -13.33
C ALA A 153 -25.03 8.15 -14.75
N GLU A 154 -25.82 9.21 -14.86
CA GLU A 154 -26.27 9.81 -16.13
C GLU A 154 -25.89 11.30 -16.21
N GLY A 155 -25.97 11.88 -17.41
CA GLY A 155 -25.75 13.31 -17.63
C GLY A 155 -24.29 13.71 -17.84
N ALA A 156 -24.11 14.73 -18.68
CA ALA A 156 -22.82 15.32 -19.06
C ALA A 156 -22.21 16.20 -17.95
N GLY A 157 -20.93 16.58 -18.08
CA GLY A 157 -20.36 17.68 -17.27
C GLY A 157 -19.19 17.36 -16.32
N GLY A 158 -18.37 16.34 -16.59
CA GLY A 158 -17.09 16.15 -15.89
C GLY A 158 -17.22 15.84 -14.38
N GLY A 159 -17.67 14.62 -14.07
CA GLY A 159 -17.68 14.05 -12.71
C GLY A 159 -16.99 12.68 -12.68
N SER A 160 -16.92 12.06 -11.50
CA SER A 160 -16.30 10.73 -11.33
C SER A 160 -17.02 9.87 -10.30
N ILE A 161 -16.89 8.56 -10.46
CA ILE A 161 -17.32 7.54 -9.50
C ILE A 161 -16.06 6.84 -8.99
N LEU A 162 -15.83 6.89 -7.69
CA LEU A 162 -14.72 6.24 -7.02
C LEU A 162 -15.26 5.16 -6.06
N ILE A 163 -14.86 3.92 -6.28
CA ILE A 163 -15.12 2.79 -5.39
C ILE A 163 -13.77 2.33 -4.87
N GLU A 164 -13.53 2.51 -3.57
CA GLU A 164 -12.25 2.18 -2.95
C GLU A 164 -12.46 1.36 -1.68
N ASP A 165 -11.70 0.28 -1.51
CA ASP A 165 -11.78 -0.61 -0.34
C ASP A 165 -13.22 -1.01 0.02
N SER A 166 -14.07 -1.23 -1.00
CA SER A 166 -15.52 -1.36 -0.86
C SER A 166 -16.06 -2.62 -1.54
N GLU A 167 -17.27 -3.02 -1.19
CA GLU A 167 -17.92 -4.24 -1.72
C GLU A 167 -19.28 -3.92 -2.36
N LEU A 168 -19.47 -4.31 -3.62
CA LEU A 168 -20.77 -4.28 -4.28
C LEU A 168 -21.18 -5.71 -4.61
N LYS A 169 -22.30 -6.15 -4.05
CA LYS A 169 -22.69 -7.55 -4.07
C LYS A 169 -24.15 -7.75 -4.46
N ASP A 170 -24.41 -8.78 -5.27
CA ASP A 170 -25.77 -9.22 -5.61
C ASP A 170 -26.65 -8.07 -6.16
N CYS A 171 -26.05 -7.16 -6.95
CA CYS A 171 -26.79 -6.08 -7.61
C CYS A 171 -27.24 -6.52 -9.02
N GLU A 172 -28.52 -6.28 -9.35
CA GLU A 172 -29.11 -6.73 -10.60
C GLU A 172 -29.89 -5.63 -11.33
N SER A 173 -29.70 -5.56 -12.65
CA SER A 173 -30.59 -4.87 -13.57
C SER A 173 -31.40 -5.88 -14.38
N THR A 174 -32.72 -5.87 -14.19
CA THR A 174 -33.62 -6.86 -14.80
C THR A 174 -34.11 -6.48 -16.21
N ALA A 175 -34.02 -5.19 -16.59
CA ALA A 175 -34.34 -4.72 -17.94
C ALA A 175 -33.15 -4.82 -18.91
N PHE A 176 -33.37 -4.45 -20.17
CA PHE A 176 -32.31 -4.27 -21.17
C PHE A 176 -31.46 -3.01 -20.88
N SER A 177 -30.87 -2.95 -19.69
CA SER A 177 -30.04 -1.86 -19.20
C SER A 177 -28.58 -2.25 -19.15
N TYR A 178 -27.71 -1.24 -19.21
CA TYR A 178 -26.27 -1.39 -19.04
C TYR A 178 -25.91 -1.42 -17.55
N GLY A 179 -24.88 -2.19 -17.18
CA GLY A 179 -24.36 -2.21 -15.81
C GLY A 179 -25.25 -3.01 -14.85
N GLY A 180 -24.77 -4.13 -14.31
CA GLY A 180 -25.48 -4.82 -13.22
C GLY A 180 -25.27 -4.10 -11.91
N CYS A 181 -24.01 -3.98 -11.47
CA CYS A 181 -23.66 -3.17 -10.31
C CYS A 181 -23.56 -1.68 -10.66
N ILE A 182 -22.84 -1.32 -11.73
CA ILE A 182 -22.55 0.09 -12.04
C ILE A 182 -22.82 0.42 -13.51
N PHE A 183 -23.55 1.51 -13.75
CA PHE A 183 -23.58 2.18 -15.04
C PHE A 183 -23.05 3.60 -14.93
N SER A 184 -22.15 3.98 -15.83
CA SER A 184 -21.67 5.34 -16.00
C SER A 184 -21.77 5.76 -17.46
N GLN A 185 -22.46 6.87 -17.76
CA GLN A 185 -22.67 7.36 -19.13
C GLN A 185 -21.52 8.24 -19.69
N GLU A 186 -20.87 9.05 -18.86
CA GLU A 186 -19.71 9.86 -19.31
C GLU A 186 -18.64 10.02 -18.23
N LYS A 187 -18.88 9.52 -17.02
CA LYS A 187 -18.02 9.76 -15.86
C LYS A 187 -16.91 8.73 -15.81
N GLN A 188 -15.73 9.15 -15.35
CA GLN A 188 -14.64 8.22 -15.06
C GLN A 188 -15.05 7.31 -13.91
N LEU A 189 -14.85 6.00 -14.08
CA LEU A 189 -15.10 5.00 -13.05
C LEU A 189 -13.77 4.44 -12.56
N SER A 190 -13.45 4.65 -11.28
CA SER A 190 -12.26 4.07 -10.65
C SER A 190 -12.69 3.06 -9.59
N ILE A 191 -12.21 1.82 -9.70
CA ILE A 191 -12.44 0.71 -8.78
C ILE A 191 -11.08 0.27 -8.26
N THR A 192 -10.81 0.50 -6.98
CA THR A 192 -9.51 0.22 -6.37
C THR A 192 -9.68 -0.62 -5.11
N ARG A 193 -8.91 -1.72 -4.99
CA ARG A 193 -8.93 -2.62 -3.82
C ARG A 193 -10.36 -3.03 -3.39
N SER A 194 -11.24 -3.23 -4.35
CA SER A 194 -12.66 -3.43 -4.11
C SER A 194 -13.15 -4.76 -4.69
N THR A 195 -14.29 -5.23 -4.19
CA THR A 195 -14.91 -6.48 -4.64
C THR A 195 -16.26 -6.23 -5.30
N LEU A 196 -16.45 -6.73 -6.51
CA LEU A 196 -17.75 -6.79 -7.20
C LEU A 196 -18.13 -8.26 -7.36
N ASP A 197 -19.19 -8.72 -6.66
CA ASP A 197 -19.61 -10.12 -6.62
C ASP A 197 -21.09 -10.28 -7.02
N GLY A 198 -21.41 -11.25 -7.86
CA GLY A 198 -22.79 -11.60 -8.18
C GLY A 198 -23.56 -10.55 -9.00
N CYS A 199 -22.87 -9.59 -9.63
CA CYS A 199 -23.51 -8.53 -10.40
C CYS A 199 -24.16 -9.06 -11.69
N ARG A 200 -25.41 -8.67 -11.98
CA ARG A 200 -26.15 -9.14 -13.17
C ARG A 200 -26.74 -8.00 -13.99
N SER A 201 -26.46 -7.99 -15.30
CA SER A 201 -27.04 -7.05 -16.27
C SER A 201 -27.93 -7.77 -17.28
N GLY A 202 -29.15 -7.25 -17.47
CA GLY A 202 -30.06 -7.70 -18.52
C GLY A 202 -29.64 -7.30 -19.94
N TRP A 203 -28.57 -6.49 -20.12
CA TRP A 203 -27.98 -6.21 -21.42
C TRP A 203 -26.46 -6.42 -21.48
N ARG A 204 -25.67 -5.45 -21.04
CA ARG A 204 -24.20 -5.40 -21.23
C ARG A 204 -23.50 -4.85 -19.98
N GLY A 205 -22.32 -5.37 -19.66
CA GLY A 205 -21.54 -4.93 -18.48
C GLY A 205 -22.13 -5.50 -17.19
N GLY A 206 -21.90 -6.78 -16.90
CA GLY A 206 -22.49 -7.44 -15.73
C GLY A 206 -22.05 -6.79 -14.42
N ALA A 207 -20.75 -6.59 -14.22
CA ALA A 207 -20.25 -5.80 -13.09
C ALA A 207 -20.41 -4.30 -13.36
N ALA A 208 -19.84 -3.79 -14.45
CA ALA A 208 -19.96 -2.38 -14.80
C ALA A 208 -20.00 -2.10 -16.30
N ALA A 209 -20.67 -1.03 -16.67
CA ALA A 209 -20.62 -0.45 -18.01
C ALA A 209 -20.25 1.04 -17.92
N SER A 210 -19.23 1.46 -18.68
CA SER A 210 -18.72 2.84 -18.67
C SER A 210 -18.32 3.31 -20.05
N GLY A 211 -18.18 4.61 -20.22
CA GLY A 211 -17.60 5.22 -21.41
C GLY A 211 -17.23 6.68 -21.20
N GLY A 212 -17.06 7.06 -19.92
CA GLY A 212 -16.03 8.01 -19.54
C GLY A 212 -14.65 7.35 -19.47
N GLY A 213 -14.58 6.05 -19.20
CA GLY A 213 -13.34 5.30 -18.99
C GLY A 213 -13.44 4.47 -17.71
N MET A 214 -12.54 3.50 -17.54
CA MET A 214 -12.57 2.64 -16.37
C MET A 214 -11.16 2.23 -15.94
N ASP A 215 -10.83 2.50 -14.67
CA ASP A 215 -9.59 2.07 -14.03
C ASP A 215 -9.92 1.06 -12.93
N VAL A 216 -9.39 -0.15 -13.05
CA VAL A 216 -9.61 -1.26 -12.12
C VAL A 216 -8.27 -1.74 -11.59
N ILE A 217 -8.01 -1.47 -10.31
CA ILE A 217 -6.68 -1.63 -9.72
C ILE A 217 -6.78 -2.50 -8.47
N ASN A 218 -5.98 -3.57 -8.41
CA ASN A 218 -5.92 -4.49 -7.26
C ASN A 218 -7.31 -4.96 -6.77
N SER A 219 -8.26 -5.18 -7.68
CA SER A 219 -9.66 -5.44 -7.35
C SER A 219 -10.09 -6.86 -7.77
N THR A 220 -11.15 -7.34 -7.15
CA THR A 220 -11.69 -8.69 -7.37
C THR A 220 -13.09 -8.60 -7.96
N ILE A 221 -13.31 -9.20 -9.13
CA ILE A 221 -14.60 -9.18 -9.81
C ILE A 221 -14.97 -10.61 -10.10
N ILE A 222 -16.04 -11.07 -9.45
CA ILE A 222 -16.40 -12.48 -9.44
C ILE A 222 -17.89 -12.68 -9.73
N ASN A 223 -18.21 -13.81 -10.34
CA ASN A 223 -19.59 -14.28 -10.55
C ASN A 223 -20.51 -13.28 -11.27
N SER A 224 -19.94 -12.40 -12.09
CA SER A 224 -20.70 -11.36 -12.77
C SER A 224 -21.20 -11.83 -14.13
N PHE A 225 -22.42 -11.45 -14.51
CA PHE A 225 -23.07 -11.94 -15.72
C PHE A 225 -23.76 -10.83 -16.51
N ALA A 226 -23.55 -10.82 -17.84
CA ALA A 226 -24.28 -9.97 -18.77
C ALA A 226 -25.06 -10.81 -19.78
N ARG A 227 -26.31 -10.46 -20.06
CA ARG A 227 -27.11 -11.22 -21.03
C ARG A 227 -26.51 -11.23 -22.45
N PHE A 228 -25.80 -10.18 -22.86
CA PHE A 228 -25.22 -10.07 -24.20
C PHE A 228 -23.69 -10.01 -24.21
N GLU A 229 -23.08 -8.93 -23.71
CA GLU A 229 -21.63 -8.69 -23.84
C GLU A 229 -21.02 -8.13 -22.56
N GLY A 230 -19.80 -8.53 -22.23
CA GLY A 230 -19.02 -7.97 -21.11
C GLY A 230 -19.58 -8.35 -19.74
N GLY A 231 -19.44 -9.61 -19.36
CA GLY A 231 -19.90 -10.15 -18.06
C GLY A 231 -19.29 -9.44 -16.86
N ALA A 232 -18.03 -9.02 -16.93
CA ALA A 232 -17.44 -8.07 -16.00
C ALA A 232 -17.70 -6.65 -16.49
N PHE A 233 -17.02 -6.25 -17.56
CA PHE A 233 -16.95 -4.86 -17.99
C PHE A 233 -17.35 -4.65 -19.43
N TYR A 234 -18.02 -3.54 -19.66
CA TYR A 234 -18.41 -3.11 -20.98
C TYR A 234 -18.05 -1.63 -21.23
N SER A 235 -17.37 -1.35 -22.34
CA SER A 235 -17.06 0.04 -22.75
C SER A 235 -17.62 0.41 -24.12
N TYR A 236 -18.30 1.56 -24.22
CA TYR A 236 -18.84 2.02 -25.51
C TYR A 236 -17.90 2.96 -26.29
N ARG A 237 -16.98 3.67 -25.64
CA ARG A 237 -16.09 4.63 -26.33
C ARG A 237 -14.81 5.04 -25.62
N ALA A 238 -14.52 4.51 -24.42
CA ALA A 238 -13.39 4.96 -23.61
C ALA A 238 -12.48 3.80 -23.17
N PRO A 239 -11.19 4.05 -22.87
CA PRO A 239 -10.28 3.01 -22.45
C PRO A 239 -10.69 2.31 -21.15
N VAL A 240 -10.33 1.03 -21.04
CA VAL A 240 -10.46 0.23 -19.82
C VAL A 240 -9.07 -0.28 -19.42
N ILE A 241 -8.63 0.09 -18.23
CA ILE A 241 -7.33 -0.29 -17.67
C ILE A 241 -7.56 -1.19 -16.47
N ILE A 242 -6.98 -2.38 -16.49
CA ILE A 242 -7.08 -3.39 -15.44
C ILE A 242 -5.67 -3.77 -15.01
N THR A 243 -5.33 -3.57 -13.73
CA THR A 243 -3.99 -3.82 -13.20
C THR A 243 -4.06 -4.56 -11.87
N GLY A 244 -3.23 -5.58 -11.68
CA GLY A 244 -3.14 -6.29 -10.39
C GLY A 244 -4.43 -6.98 -9.95
N SER A 245 -5.37 -7.24 -10.85
CA SER A 245 -6.76 -7.59 -10.51
C SER A 245 -7.11 -9.04 -10.84
N HIS A 246 -8.18 -9.54 -10.23
CA HIS A 246 -8.67 -10.90 -10.40
C HIS A 246 -10.10 -10.89 -10.94
N LEU A 247 -10.31 -11.51 -12.11
CA LEU A 247 -11.64 -11.70 -12.70
C LEU A 247 -11.95 -13.19 -12.75
N GLU A 248 -13.01 -13.62 -12.05
CA GLU A 248 -13.44 -15.03 -12.03
C GLU A 248 -14.90 -15.18 -12.44
N ASN A 249 -15.19 -16.19 -13.26
CA ASN A 249 -16.55 -16.58 -13.66
C ASN A 249 -17.38 -15.42 -14.26
N CYS A 250 -16.71 -14.42 -14.82
CA CYS A 250 -17.34 -13.27 -15.43
C CYS A 250 -17.77 -13.60 -16.86
N SER A 251 -19.07 -13.78 -17.10
CA SER A 251 -19.57 -14.46 -18.30
C SER A 251 -20.66 -13.68 -19.03
N SER A 252 -20.80 -13.93 -20.34
CA SER A 252 -21.82 -13.29 -21.17
C SER A 252 -22.68 -14.30 -21.94
N GLY A 253 -23.96 -13.99 -22.13
CA GLY A 253 -24.89 -14.88 -22.83
C GLY A 253 -24.74 -14.90 -24.35
N TRP A 254 -23.97 -13.97 -24.96
CA TRP A 254 -23.88 -13.88 -26.41
C TRP A 254 -22.45 -13.84 -26.94
N VAL A 255 -21.63 -12.82 -26.64
CA VAL A 255 -20.24 -12.70 -27.14
C VAL A 255 -19.39 -11.90 -26.14
N SER A 256 -18.06 -12.04 -26.17
CA SER A 256 -17.12 -11.33 -25.27
C SER A 256 -17.46 -11.56 -23.80
N GLY A 257 -17.02 -12.70 -23.26
CA GLY A 257 -17.51 -13.22 -21.98
C GLY A 257 -17.28 -12.27 -20.81
N ALA A 258 -16.06 -11.81 -20.54
CA ALA A 258 -15.79 -10.91 -19.42
C ALA A 258 -15.73 -9.43 -19.85
N LEU A 259 -15.04 -9.13 -20.94
CA LEU A 259 -14.75 -7.78 -21.39
C LEU A 259 -15.37 -7.55 -22.77
N GLY A 260 -16.21 -6.52 -22.89
CA GLY A 260 -16.91 -6.20 -24.13
C GLY A 260 -16.82 -4.73 -24.52
N SER A 261 -17.00 -4.45 -25.82
CA SER A 261 -17.10 -3.07 -26.31
C SER A 261 -18.18 -2.89 -27.37
N ASP A 262 -18.69 -1.68 -27.56
CA ASP A 262 -19.72 -1.39 -28.60
C ASP A 262 -19.16 -1.47 -30.02
N GLY A 263 -17.85 -1.21 -30.14
CA GLY A 263 -17.14 -1.19 -31.40
C GLY A 263 -17.63 -0.11 -32.38
N THR A 264 -18.60 0.73 -32.00
CA THR A 264 -18.96 1.92 -32.79
C THR A 264 -17.76 2.87 -32.89
N GLU A 265 -16.98 2.98 -31.82
CA GLU A 265 -15.72 3.72 -31.75
C GLU A 265 -14.54 2.81 -31.38
N PRO A 266 -13.29 3.14 -31.80
CA PRO A 266 -12.10 2.42 -31.37
C PRO A 266 -11.97 2.47 -29.85
N THR A 267 -11.93 1.30 -29.22
CA THR A 267 -11.81 1.17 -27.77
C THR A 267 -10.53 0.43 -27.42
N GLU A 268 -9.84 0.88 -26.38
CA GLU A 268 -8.62 0.23 -25.90
C GLU A 268 -8.84 -0.46 -24.56
N PHE A 269 -8.28 -1.64 -24.43
CA PHE A 269 -8.29 -2.43 -23.21
C PHE A 269 -6.85 -2.81 -22.88
N HIS A 270 -6.41 -2.46 -21.68
CA HIS A 270 -5.07 -2.76 -21.19
C HIS A 270 -5.19 -3.56 -19.91
N VAL A 271 -4.76 -4.82 -19.93
CA VAL A 271 -4.80 -5.72 -18.77
C VAL A 271 -3.37 -6.12 -18.42
N THR A 272 -2.95 -5.83 -17.20
CA THR A 272 -1.59 -6.06 -16.74
C THR A 272 -1.56 -6.72 -15.37
N ASP A 273 -0.60 -7.62 -15.14
CA ASP A 273 -0.36 -8.24 -13.82
C ASP A 273 -1.63 -8.83 -13.19
N SER A 274 -2.49 -9.44 -14.00
CA SER A 274 -3.86 -9.82 -13.60
C SER A 274 -4.14 -11.29 -13.88
N THR A 275 -5.20 -11.81 -13.27
CA THR A 275 -5.64 -13.20 -13.41
C THR A 275 -7.08 -13.25 -13.89
N ILE A 276 -7.34 -14.05 -14.93
CA ILE A 276 -8.65 -14.23 -15.54
C ILE A 276 -8.99 -15.71 -15.53
N VAL A 277 -10.09 -16.09 -14.88
CA VAL A 277 -10.41 -17.51 -14.66
C VAL A 277 -11.88 -17.79 -14.96
N GLY A 278 -12.16 -18.85 -15.73
CA GLY A 278 -13.52 -19.41 -15.83
C GLY A 278 -14.55 -18.57 -16.59
N CYS A 279 -14.12 -17.53 -17.31
CA CYS A 279 -15.04 -16.68 -18.09
C CYS A 279 -15.63 -17.44 -19.30
N TRP A 280 -16.94 -17.31 -19.51
CA TRP A 280 -17.67 -18.07 -20.52
C TRP A 280 -18.53 -17.21 -21.46
N THR A 281 -18.68 -17.65 -22.72
CA THR A 281 -19.67 -17.10 -23.66
C THR A 281 -20.20 -18.11 -24.69
N TYR A 282 -21.42 -17.88 -25.20
CA TYR A 282 -21.99 -18.66 -26.31
C TYR A 282 -21.43 -18.25 -27.69
N GLY A 283 -20.70 -17.15 -27.78
CA GLY A 283 -20.19 -16.64 -29.05
C GLY A 283 -18.67 -16.73 -29.12
N LEU A 284 -18.06 -15.60 -29.48
CA LEU A 284 -16.62 -15.46 -29.66
C LEU A 284 -15.97 -14.86 -28.41
N GLY A 285 -14.81 -15.37 -28.03
CA GLY A 285 -13.99 -14.80 -26.95
C GLY A 285 -14.61 -15.01 -25.57
N GLY A 286 -14.33 -16.14 -24.92
CA GLY A 286 -14.82 -16.43 -23.56
C GLY A 286 -14.34 -15.41 -22.52
N PHE A 287 -13.24 -14.74 -22.79
CA PHE A 287 -12.75 -13.60 -22.02
C PHE A 287 -12.98 -12.28 -22.78
N PHE A 288 -12.42 -12.13 -23.98
CA PHE A 288 -12.48 -10.87 -24.74
C PHE A 288 -12.64 -11.06 -26.24
N ARG A 289 -13.28 -10.08 -26.89
CA ARG A 289 -13.44 -9.99 -28.33
C ARG A 289 -13.01 -8.60 -28.85
N ALA A 290 -11.94 -8.54 -29.63
CA ALA A 290 -11.48 -7.33 -30.30
C ALA A 290 -12.24 -7.13 -31.62
N ARG A 291 -12.98 -6.02 -31.78
CA ARG A 291 -13.68 -5.69 -33.03
C ARG A 291 -13.48 -4.25 -33.46
N LYS A 292 -13.67 -3.96 -34.76
CA LYS A 292 -13.83 -2.60 -35.31
C LYS A 292 -12.76 -1.58 -34.85
N ARG A 293 -11.48 -1.84 -35.13
CA ARG A 293 -10.31 -1.00 -34.72
C ARG A 293 -10.03 -0.93 -33.22
N SER A 294 -10.69 -1.74 -32.40
CA SER A 294 -10.32 -1.88 -30.99
C SER A 294 -8.95 -2.54 -30.84
N LYS A 295 -8.20 -2.12 -29.83
CA LYS A 295 -6.90 -2.68 -29.46
C LYS A 295 -6.96 -3.30 -28.08
N PHE A 296 -6.39 -4.50 -27.95
CA PHE A 296 -6.34 -5.24 -26.72
C PHE A 296 -4.89 -5.55 -26.34
N THR A 297 -4.48 -5.22 -25.13
CA THR A 297 -3.12 -5.46 -24.65
C THR A 297 -3.16 -6.30 -23.38
N LEU A 298 -2.45 -7.43 -23.39
CA LEU A 298 -2.16 -8.26 -22.23
C LEU A 298 -0.66 -8.24 -21.93
N THR A 299 -0.30 -8.00 -20.67
CA THR A 299 1.08 -8.09 -20.20
C THR A 299 1.14 -8.77 -18.84
N ARG A 300 1.87 -9.89 -18.72
CA ARG A 300 1.95 -10.67 -17.46
C ARG A 300 0.58 -11.06 -16.91
N VAL A 301 -0.26 -11.59 -17.79
CA VAL A 301 -1.62 -12.04 -17.46
C VAL A 301 -1.70 -13.55 -17.53
N HIS A 302 -2.27 -14.16 -16.49
CA HIS A 302 -2.62 -15.57 -16.47
C HIS A 302 -4.11 -15.74 -16.76
N VAL A 303 -4.42 -16.42 -17.87
CA VAL A 303 -5.78 -16.69 -18.32
C VAL A 303 -6.02 -18.19 -18.25
N SER A 304 -7.03 -18.64 -17.51
CA SER A 304 -7.31 -20.07 -17.42
C SER A 304 -8.79 -20.44 -17.44
N LYS A 305 -9.11 -21.62 -17.96
CA LYS A 305 -10.46 -22.20 -17.98
C LYS A 305 -11.52 -21.32 -18.66
N CYS A 306 -11.12 -20.39 -19.51
CA CYS A 306 -12.04 -19.58 -20.29
C CYS A 306 -12.59 -20.37 -21.48
N THR A 307 -13.88 -20.24 -21.73
CA THR A 307 -14.58 -21.05 -22.73
C THR A 307 -15.47 -20.21 -23.64
N ALA A 308 -15.35 -20.43 -24.94
CA ALA A 308 -16.26 -19.90 -25.95
C ALA A 308 -16.95 -21.05 -26.67
N TRP A 309 -18.23 -20.92 -26.98
CA TRP A 309 -18.90 -21.93 -27.79
C TRP A 309 -18.46 -21.89 -29.25
N LEU A 310 -18.23 -20.68 -29.79
CA LEU A 310 -17.61 -20.48 -31.10
C LEU A 310 -16.10 -20.27 -30.94
N SER A 311 -15.45 -19.50 -31.81
CA SER A 311 -14.00 -19.39 -31.87
C SER A 311 -13.37 -18.53 -30.75
N GLY A 312 -12.13 -18.85 -30.40
CA GLY A 312 -11.32 -18.08 -29.45
C GLY A 312 -11.78 -18.31 -28.02
N GLY A 313 -11.42 -19.46 -27.43
CA GLY A 313 -11.91 -19.85 -26.10
C GLY A 313 -11.67 -18.80 -25.03
N ALA A 314 -10.52 -18.11 -25.06
CA ALA A 314 -10.30 -16.90 -24.28
C ALA A 314 -10.43 -15.63 -25.13
N VAL A 315 -9.63 -15.51 -26.18
CA VAL A 315 -9.49 -14.26 -26.95
C VAL A 315 -9.91 -14.47 -28.40
N SER A 316 -10.75 -13.58 -28.92
CA SER A 316 -11.09 -13.51 -30.33
C SER A 316 -10.76 -12.13 -30.90
N VAL A 317 -10.01 -12.06 -32.00
CA VAL A 317 -9.63 -10.82 -32.67
C VAL A 317 -10.26 -10.82 -34.05
N GLU A 318 -11.32 -10.03 -34.25
CA GLU A 318 -12.01 -9.98 -35.54
C GLU A 318 -11.27 -9.14 -36.59
N ALA A 319 -11.76 -9.21 -37.82
CA ALA A 319 -11.32 -8.34 -38.90
C ALA A 319 -11.25 -6.87 -38.46
N ARG A 320 -10.10 -6.23 -38.70
CA ARG A 320 -9.76 -4.85 -38.28
C ARG A 320 -9.56 -4.65 -36.77
N GLY A 321 -9.58 -5.70 -35.94
CA GLY A 321 -9.14 -5.65 -34.55
C GLY A 321 -7.63 -5.89 -34.42
N SER A 322 -7.06 -5.55 -33.27
CA SER A 322 -5.66 -5.88 -32.96
C SER A 322 -5.49 -6.34 -31.51
N ALA A 323 -4.58 -7.29 -31.28
CA ALA A 323 -4.19 -7.73 -29.95
C ALA A 323 -2.66 -7.77 -29.80
N VAL A 324 -2.17 -7.40 -28.63
CA VAL A 324 -0.79 -7.52 -28.19
C VAL A 324 -0.78 -8.36 -26.92
N ILE A 325 -0.05 -9.47 -26.92
CA ILE A 325 0.00 -10.42 -25.81
C ILE A 325 1.47 -10.65 -25.46
N GLN A 326 1.86 -10.35 -24.22
CA GLN A 326 3.26 -10.37 -23.79
C GLN A 326 3.40 -11.02 -22.42
N GLU A 327 4.32 -11.98 -22.29
CA GLU A 327 4.63 -12.61 -20.99
C GLU A 327 3.39 -13.26 -20.34
N CYS A 328 2.50 -13.85 -21.16
CA CYS A 328 1.22 -14.37 -20.72
C CYS A 328 1.19 -15.90 -20.65
N THR A 329 0.22 -16.43 -19.91
CA THR A 329 -0.11 -17.86 -19.90
C THR A 329 -1.59 -18.05 -20.21
N PHE A 330 -1.90 -18.98 -21.11
CA PHE A 330 -3.24 -19.49 -21.36
C PHE A 330 -3.30 -20.96 -20.97
N GLU A 331 -4.20 -21.33 -20.07
CA GLU A 331 -4.26 -22.68 -19.52
C GLU A 331 -5.70 -23.23 -19.53
N ASP A 332 -5.90 -24.44 -20.04
CA ASP A 332 -7.21 -25.11 -20.03
C ASP A 332 -8.35 -24.30 -20.70
N CYS A 333 -8.03 -23.37 -21.62
CA CYS A 333 -9.03 -22.63 -22.41
C CYS A 333 -9.66 -23.49 -23.51
N LYS A 334 -10.93 -23.23 -23.84
CA LYS A 334 -11.68 -24.09 -24.77
C LYS A 334 -12.57 -23.34 -25.76
N SER A 335 -12.49 -23.73 -27.03
CA SER A 335 -13.52 -23.47 -28.04
C SER A 335 -14.33 -24.75 -28.24
N GLU A 336 -15.64 -24.74 -27.99
CA GLU A 336 -16.46 -25.96 -27.99
C GLU A 336 -16.72 -26.52 -29.40
N GLU A 337 -17.16 -25.68 -30.34
CA GLU A 337 -17.64 -26.11 -31.67
C GLU A 337 -16.84 -25.49 -32.83
N ALA A 338 -15.80 -24.69 -32.54
CA ALA A 338 -15.07 -23.93 -33.56
C ALA A 338 -13.55 -23.95 -33.31
N SER A 339 -12.84 -22.99 -33.92
CA SER A 339 -11.39 -22.94 -33.95
C SER A 339 -10.78 -22.04 -32.87
N GLY A 340 -9.50 -22.24 -32.55
CA GLY A 340 -8.74 -21.35 -31.68
C GLY A 340 -9.08 -21.57 -30.20
N GLY A 341 -8.56 -22.64 -29.60
CA GLY A 341 -8.94 -23.03 -28.24
C GLY A 341 -8.57 -22.01 -27.17
N ALA A 342 -7.43 -21.33 -27.30
CA ALA A 342 -7.11 -20.14 -26.51
C ALA A 342 -7.41 -18.86 -27.30
N VAL A 343 -6.91 -18.77 -28.53
CA VAL A 343 -6.90 -17.53 -29.32
C VAL A 343 -7.38 -17.76 -30.75
N HIS A 344 -8.28 -16.92 -31.24
CA HIS A 344 -8.71 -16.86 -32.64
C HIS A 344 -8.45 -15.48 -33.24
N VAL A 345 -7.91 -15.39 -34.44
CA VAL A 345 -7.46 -14.13 -35.07
C VAL A 345 -7.86 -14.04 -36.54
N GLU A 346 -8.68 -13.05 -36.87
CA GLU A 346 -8.96 -12.55 -38.23
C GLU A 346 -8.37 -11.14 -38.45
N GLY A 347 -7.94 -10.48 -37.37
CA GLY A 347 -7.29 -9.17 -37.39
C GLY A 347 -5.76 -9.25 -37.34
N SER A 348 -5.15 -8.50 -36.43
CA SER A 348 -3.70 -8.54 -36.19
C SER A 348 -3.38 -8.99 -34.76
N LEU A 349 -2.39 -9.86 -34.61
CA LEU A 349 -1.90 -10.33 -33.32
C LEU A 349 -0.37 -10.20 -33.26
N ASP A 350 0.14 -9.58 -32.21
CA ASP A 350 1.55 -9.65 -31.80
C ASP A 350 1.62 -10.41 -30.46
N MET A 351 2.26 -11.57 -30.45
CA MET A 351 2.39 -12.43 -29.26
C MET A 351 3.87 -12.71 -28.97
N ASN A 352 4.29 -12.47 -27.73
CA ASN A 352 5.67 -12.63 -27.29
C ASN A 352 5.76 -13.32 -25.92
N ASN A 353 6.72 -14.23 -25.75
CA ASN A 353 7.03 -14.90 -24.48
C ASN A 353 5.77 -15.49 -23.82
N THR A 354 4.99 -16.27 -24.57
CA THR A 354 3.66 -16.70 -24.14
C THR A 354 3.52 -18.22 -24.19
N ASN A 355 2.94 -18.79 -23.13
CA ASN A 355 2.69 -20.22 -23.02
C ASN A 355 1.20 -20.51 -23.16
N ILE A 356 0.84 -21.44 -24.05
CA ILE A 356 -0.52 -21.92 -24.27
C ILE A 356 -0.53 -23.42 -23.96
N THR A 357 -1.19 -23.80 -22.87
CA THR A 357 -1.08 -25.13 -22.28
C THR A 357 -2.46 -25.77 -22.10
N ARG A 358 -2.64 -27.01 -22.56
CA ARG A 358 -3.88 -27.79 -22.42
C ARG A 358 -5.13 -27.11 -22.95
N CYS A 359 -4.98 -26.25 -23.96
CA CYS A 359 -6.10 -25.60 -24.61
C CYS A 359 -6.71 -26.49 -25.69
N SER A 360 -8.02 -26.37 -25.94
CA SER A 360 -8.70 -27.24 -26.91
C SER A 360 -9.71 -26.53 -27.81
N ALA A 361 -9.86 -27.01 -29.05
CA ALA A 361 -10.80 -26.51 -30.04
C ALA A 361 -11.67 -27.64 -30.62
N GLY A 362 -12.94 -27.35 -30.89
CA GLY A 362 -13.88 -28.29 -31.52
C GLY A 362 -13.53 -28.60 -32.98
N THR A 363 -12.98 -27.61 -33.70
CA THR A 363 -12.48 -27.80 -35.06
C THR A 363 -10.96 -27.73 -35.10
N ASN A 364 -10.36 -26.60 -35.48
CA ASN A 364 -8.94 -26.47 -35.75
C ASN A 364 -8.22 -25.51 -34.79
N GLY A 365 -6.91 -25.63 -34.65
CA GLY A 365 -6.10 -24.68 -33.88
C GLY A 365 -6.38 -24.79 -32.38
N GLY A 366 -6.04 -25.93 -31.78
CA GLY A 366 -6.31 -26.21 -30.36
C GLY A 366 -5.72 -25.17 -29.41
N GLY A 367 -4.58 -24.57 -29.76
CA GLY A 367 -4.08 -23.37 -29.11
C GLY A 367 -4.53 -22.08 -29.81
N LEU A 368 -4.09 -21.90 -31.06
CA LEU A 368 -4.29 -20.67 -31.84
C LEU A 368 -4.84 -20.97 -33.23
N SER A 369 -5.81 -20.17 -33.68
CA SER A 369 -6.27 -20.14 -35.07
C SER A 369 -6.12 -18.73 -35.66
N ALA A 370 -5.44 -18.62 -36.81
CA ALA A 370 -5.31 -17.41 -37.60
C ALA A 370 -6.04 -17.60 -38.94
N LYS A 371 -7.13 -16.87 -39.15
CA LYS A 371 -8.03 -17.01 -40.31
C LYS A 371 -8.16 -15.68 -41.05
N GLY A 372 -7.37 -15.48 -42.10
CA GLY A 372 -7.28 -14.24 -42.88
C GLY A 372 -6.62 -13.04 -42.19
N GLY A 373 -6.21 -13.20 -40.92
CA GLY A 373 -5.47 -12.20 -40.16
C GLY A 373 -3.95 -12.37 -40.20
N GLY A 374 -3.23 -11.41 -39.64
CA GLY A 374 -1.77 -11.47 -39.44
C GLY A 374 -1.42 -11.83 -38.00
N ALA A 375 -0.49 -12.76 -37.78
CA ALA A 375 -0.01 -13.12 -36.44
C ALA A 375 1.52 -13.18 -36.38
N LYS A 376 2.12 -12.43 -35.46
CA LYS A 376 3.55 -12.49 -35.15
C LYS A 376 3.76 -13.17 -33.81
N LEU A 377 4.51 -14.26 -33.81
CA LEU A 377 4.76 -15.10 -32.65
C LEU A 377 6.26 -15.12 -32.35
N VAL A 378 6.65 -14.70 -31.16
CA VAL A 378 8.06 -14.62 -30.73
C VAL A 378 8.18 -15.38 -29.42
N ASN A 379 8.95 -16.47 -29.38
CA ASN A 379 9.12 -17.31 -28.18
C ASN A 379 7.76 -17.77 -27.59
N VAL A 380 6.99 -18.50 -28.40
CA VAL A 380 5.65 -18.97 -28.04
C VAL A 380 5.64 -20.49 -27.92
N GLN A 381 5.00 -21.00 -26.88
CA GLN A 381 4.92 -22.44 -26.60
C GLN A 381 3.48 -22.93 -26.64
N PHE A 382 3.25 -24.04 -27.33
CA PHE A 382 2.01 -24.81 -27.30
C PHE A 382 2.28 -26.16 -26.65
N ILE A 383 1.62 -26.47 -25.54
CA ILE A 383 1.87 -27.69 -24.75
C ILE A 383 0.54 -28.40 -24.52
N ASP A 384 0.44 -29.68 -24.88
CA ASP A 384 -0.74 -30.52 -24.65
C ASP A 384 -2.05 -29.94 -25.24
N CYS A 385 -1.97 -29.15 -26.31
CA CYS A 385 -3.15 -28.58 -26.95
C CYS A 385 -3.87 -29.60 -27.84
N ALA A 386 -5.19 -29.48 -28.01
CA ALA A 386 -5.99 -30.46 -28.74
C ALA A 386 -7.00 -29.84 -29.71
N ALA A 387 -7.21 -30.46 -30.87
CA ALA A 387 -8.23 -30.02 -31.83
C ALA A 387 -9.12 -31.18 -32.31
N GLY A 388 -10.41 -30.92 -32.50
CA GLY A 388 -11.35 -31.95 -32.94
C GLY A 388 -11.07 -32.42 -34.38
N THR A 389 -10.79 -31.51 -35.30
CA THR A 389 -10.52 -31.86 -36.70
C THR A 389 -9.03 -31.95 -36.99
N ASP A 390 -8.31 -30.82 -37.03
CA ASP A 390 -6.91 -30.74 -37.43
C ASP A 390 -6.17 -29.60 -36.67
N ALA A 391 -4.85 -29.48 -36.76
CA ALA A 391 -4.06 -28.43 -36.10
C ALA A 391 -4.23 -28.40 -34.56
N GLY A 392 -3.66 -29.40 -33.87
CA GLY A 392 -3.69 -29.48 -32.40
C GLY A 392 -3.13 -28.23 -31.70
N ALA A 393 -2.16 -27.54 -32.30
CA ALA A 393 -1.55 -26.33 -31.77
C ALA A 393 -1.96 -25.06 -32.55
N LEU A 394 -1.63 -24.99 -33.84
CA LEU A 394 -1.72 -23.76 -34.65
C LEU A 394 -2.39 -24.00 -36.02
N GLU A 395 -3.42 -23.22 -36.32
CA GLU A 395 -4.02 -23.13 -37.66
C GLU A 395 -3.72 -21.77 -38.31
N ALA A 396 -3.36 -21.77 -39.60
CA ALA A 396 -3.26 -20.60 -40.47
C ALA A 396 -4.08 -20.81 -41.76
N SER A 397 -5.22 -20.15 -41.90
CA SER A 397 -6.16 -20.32 -43.02
C SER A 397 -6.62 -18.99 -43.64
N ASP A 398 -7.32 -19.07 -44.79
CA ASP A 398 -7.99 -17.94 -45.46
C ASP A 398 -7.12 -16.71 -45.79
N SER A 399 -5.94 -16.90 -46.38
CA SER A 399 -4.99 -15.81 -46.71
C SER A 399 -4.39 -15.10 -45.50
N SER A 400 -4.22 -15.82 -44.39
CA SER A 400 -3.49 -15.32 -43.22
C SER A 400 -1.99 -15.18 -43.49
N GLU A 401 -1.33 -14.33 -42.69
CA GLU A 401 0.13 -14.18 -42.67
C GLU A 401 0.64 -14.41 -41.25
N VAL A 402 1.27 -15.56 -41.03
CA VAL A 402 1.81 -15.94 -39.72
C VAL A 402 3.34 -15.95 -39.78
N GLU A 403 3.98 -15.19 -38.90
CA GLU A 403 5.42 -15.14 -38.73
C GLU A 403 5.76 -15.65 -37.32
N ALA A 404 6.51 -16.75 -37.22
CA ALA A 404 6.91 -17.32 -35.94
C ALA A 404 8.44 -17.45 -35.82
N TRP A 405 8.97 -16.95 -34.70
CA TRP A 405 10.37 -17.05 -34.30
C TRP A 405 10.45 -17.73 -32.93
N ARG A 406 11.15 -18.87 -32.84
CA ARG A 406 11.21 -19.75 -31.65
C ARG A 406 9.83 -20.20 -31.20
N LEU A 407 9.26 -21.16 -31.93
CA LEU A 407 8.00 -21.79 -31.59
C LEU A 407 8.24 -23.19 -31.01
N THR A 408 7.70 -23.49 -29.84
CA THR A 408 7.80 -24.85 -29.27
C THR A 408 6.42 -25.51 -29.27
N VAL A 409 6.32 -26.75 -29.75
CA VAL A 409 5.06 -27.51 -29.79
C VAL A 409 5.26 -28.88 -29.14
N VAL A 410 4.59 -29.10 -28.01
CA VAL A 410 4.72 -30.31 -27.18
C VAL A 410 3.40 -31.07 -27.12
N ASN A 411 3.43 -32.37 -27.41
CA ASN A 411 2.30 -33.31 -27.33
C ASN A 411 0.91 -32.73 -27.71
N SER A 412 0.82 -32.01 -28.84
CA SER A 412 -0.39 -31.29 -29.25
C SER A 412 -1.07 -32.06 -30.37
N THR A 413 -2.29 -32.55 -30.11
CA THR A 413 -2.90 -33.67 -30.85
C THR A 413 -4.26 -33.31 -31.47
N THR A 414 -4.81 -34.22 -32.27
CA THR A 414 -6.11 -34.04 -32.92
C THR A 414 -6.91 -35.35 -32.91
N SER A 415 -8.21 -35.29 -33.22
CA SER A 415 -9.07 -36.49 -33.23
C SER A 415 -9.36 -37.09 -34.61
N TRP A 416 -9.17 -36.37 -35.72
CA TRP A 416 -9.44 -36.87 -37.09
C TRP A 416 -8.23 -36.80 -38.03
N TYR A 417 -7.54 -35.65 -38.10
CA TYR A 417 -6.40 -35.40 -38.98
C TYR A 417 -5.17 -35.02 -38.15
N GLY A 418 -4.15 -35.88 -38.09
CA GLY A 418 -3.11 -35.91 -37.05
C GLY A 418 -2.10 -34.76 -36.98
N HIS A 419 -2.38 -33.55 -37.49
CA HIS A 419 -1.37 -32.50 -37.59
C HIS A 419 -1.35 -31.55 -36.38
N ALA A 420 -0.14 -31.18 -35.95
CA ALA A 420 0.03 -30.17 -34.89
C ALA A 420 -0.14 -28.75 -35.45
N ILE A 421 0.29 -28.51 -36.70
CA ILE A 421 0.15 -27.23 -37.41
C ILE A 421 -0.53 -27.45 -38.76
N LEU A 422 -1.51 -26.61 -39.11
CA LEU A 422 -2.21 -26.63 -40.40
C LEU A 422 -2.10 -25.27 -41.10
N VAL A 423 -1.72 -25.26 -42.38
CA VAL A 423 -1.69 -24.06 -43.22
C VAL A 423 -2.50 -24.28 -44.50
N THR A 424 -3.56 -23.49 -44.72
CA THR A 424 -4.41 -23.57 -45.92
C THR A 424 -4.56 -22.20 -46.57
N SER A 425 -4.29 -22.11 -47.88
CA SER A 425 -4.43 -20.85 -48.64
C SER A 425 -3.77 -19.62 -47.99
N SER A 426 -2.65 -19.79 -47.26
CA SER A 426 -2.07 -18.78 -46.36
C SER A 426 -0.54 -18.77 -46.38
N GLN A 427 0.08 -17.76 -45.77
CA GLN A 427 1.53 -17.64 -45.62
C GLN A 427 1.96 -17.96 -44.19
N LEU A 428 2.94 -18.86 -44.06
CA LEU A 428 3.59 -19.16 -42.79
C LEU A 428 5.10 -19.03 -42.96
N VAL A 429 5.74 -18.27 -42.07
CA VAL A 429 7.21 -18.12 -41.98
C VAL A 429 7.66 -18.66 -40.63
N LEU A 430 8.48 -19.70 -40.65
CA LEU A 430 9.04 -20.35 -39.47
C LEU A 430 10.56 -20.20 -39.47
N THR A 431 11.10 -19.61 -38.40
CA THR A 431 12.54 -19.36 -38.29
C THR A 431 13.25 -20.32 -37.33
N VAL A 432 12.61 -20.73 -36.23
CA VAL A 432 13.11 -21.75 -35.28
C VAL A 432 11.88 -22.45 -34.69
N VAL A 433 11.79 -23.78 -34.77
CA VAL A 433 10.63 -24.55 -34.27
C VAL A 433 11.05 -25.87 -33.65
N ASP A 434 10.67 -26.08 -32.39
CA ASP A 434 10.95 -27.29 -31.62
C ASP A 434 9.68 -28.14 -31.46
N PHE A 435 9.69 -29.39 -31.94
CA PHE A 435 8.64 -30.36 -31.68
C PHE A 435 9.10 -31.38 -30.63
N LEU A 436 8.58 -31.29 -29.41
CA LEU A 436 8.97 -32.18 -28.31
C LEU A 436 7.86 -33.20 -28.01
N GLN A 437 8.22 -34.48 -27.85
CA GLN A 437 7.33 -35.55 -27.36
C GLN A 437 6.00 -35.74 -28.13
N GLN A 438 5.93 -35.41 -29.41
CA GLN A 438 4.74 -35.63 -30.23
C GLN A 438 4.51 -37.13 -30.52
N PRO A 439 3.32 -37.70 -30.29
CA PRO A 439 3.02 -39.08 -30.66
C PRO A 439 3.00 -39.22 -32.19
N CYS A 440 4.02 -39.89 -32.73
CA CYS A 440 4.14 -40.14 -34.17
C CYS A 440 3.35 -41.38 -34.64
N ASP A 441 2.73 -42.13 -33.72
CA ASP A 441 2.08 -43.42 -33.98
C ASP A 441 0.61 -43.41 -33.52
N GLY A 442 -0.31 -43.15 -34.46
CA GLY A 442 -1.76 -43.35 -34.30
C GLY A 442 -2.24 -44.54 -35.16
N PRO A 443 -3.13 -45.42 -34.67
CA PRO A 443 -3.57 -46.59 -35.41
C PRO A 443 -4.73 -46.25 -36.36
N ALA A 444 -4.42 -45.69 -37.54
CA ALA A 444 -5.16 -45.84 -38.80
C ALA A 444 -4.60 -44.85 -39.83
N THR A 445 -4.07 -45.34 -40.95
CA THR A 445 -4.03 -44.79 -42.35
C THR A 445 -4.29 -43.29 -42.65
N ILE A 446 -4.04 -42.34 -41.74
CA ILE A 446 -4.27 -40.91 -41.92
C ILE A 446 -3.06 -40.18 -41.32
N HIS A 447 -2.14 -39.82 -42.21
CA HIS A 447 -1.17 -38.73 -42.16
C HIS A 447 -0.98 -38.04 -40.79
N ALA A 448 -0.23 -38.65 -39.87
CA ALA A 448 0.32 -37.95 -38.71
C ALA A 448 1.62 -37.26 -39.15
N THR A 449 1.54 -35.97 -39.49
CA THR A 449 2.72 -35.14 -39.81
C THR A 449 2.78 -33.93 -38.88
N GLY A 450 3.99 -33.39 -38.65
CA GLY A 450 4.17 -32.20 -37.80
C GLY A 450 3.51 -30.94 -38.39
N ILE A 451 3.42 -30.83 -39.72
CA ILE A 451 2.87 -29.67 -40.43
C ILE A 451 2.12 -30.13 -41.71
N ALA A 452 0.85 -29.75 -41.86
CA ALA A 452 0.07 -29.93 -43.08
C ALA A 452 -0.10 -28.64 -43.89
N ILE A 453 -0.02 -28.75 -45.22
CA ILE A 453 -0.18 -27.64 -46.17
C ILE A 453 -1.28 -27.98 -47.19
N GLY A 454 -2.38 -27.21 -47.20
CA GLY A 454 -3.48 -27.35 -48.17
C GLY A 454 -3.30 -26.51 -49.45
N ASP A 455 -4.38 -26.39 -50.24
CA ASP A 455 -4.41 -25.74 -51.57
C ASP A 455 -3.85 -24.29 -51.58
N ILE A 456 -2.57 -24.20 -51.95
CA ILE A 456 -1.80 -23.10 -52.60
C ILE A 456 -1.82 -21.70 -51.92
N GLY A 457 -0.78 -21.46 -51.10
CA GLY A 457 -0.07 -20.18 -50.95
C GLY A 457 1.46 -20.43 -50.96
N PRO A 458 2.33 -19.51 -51.43
CA PRO A 458 3.76 -19.77 -51.51
C PRO A 458 4.41 -19.83 -50.11
N LEU A 459 4.85 -21.00 -49.66
CA LEU A 459 5.82 -21.14 -48.57
C LEU A 459 7.13 -20.49 -48.98
N ARG A 460 7.53 -19.41 -48.29
CA ARG A 460 8.73 -18.64 -48.63
C ARG A 460 10.00 -19.17 -47.95
N LYS A 461 9.90 -19.66 -46.72
CA LYS A 461 11.04 -20.20 -45.95
C LYS A 461 10.53 -21.04 -44.77
N VAL A 462 11.04 -22.27 -44.65
CA VAL A 462 10.88 -23.13 -43.47
C VAL A 462 12.29 -23.46 -42.99
N SER A 463 12.66 -23.02 -41.79
CA SER A 463 13.89 -23.39 -41.11
C SER A 463 13.50 -24.25 -39.91
N ILE A 464 13.91 -25.52 -39.91
CA ILE A 464 13.68 -26.47 -38.82
C ILE A 464 15.07 -26.81 -38.28
N GLU A 465 15.32 -26.43 -37.04
CA GLU A 465 16.51 -26.76 -36.27
C GLU A 465 16.02 -27.72 -35.16
N ASP A 466 16.69 -28.87 -34.98
CA ASP A 466 16.41 -29.87 -33.94
C ASP A 466 14.97 -30.47 -33.83
N ALA A 467 14.44 -31.01 -34.94
CA ALA A 467 13.27 -31.90 -34.87
C ALA A 467 13.66 -33.32 -34.38
N SER A 468 13.50 -33.61 -33.08
CA SER A 468 13.69 -34.97 -32.55
C SER A 468 12.43 -35.83 -32.69
N CYS A 469 12.09 -36.28 -33.90
CA CYS A 469 11.13 -37.39 -34.06
C CYS A 469 11.85 -38.72 -33.84
N SER A 470 11.77 -39.26 -32.62
CA SER A 470 12.45 -40.50 -32.23
C SER A 470 11.67 -41.78 -32.58
N SER A 471 11.19 -41.90 -33.82
CA SER A 471 10.82 -43.21 -34.38
C SER A 471 11.04 -43.22 -35.89
N GLY A 472 11.67 -44.29 -36.38
CA GLY A 472 12.15 -44.39 -37.76
C GLY A 472 11.05 -44.19 -38.80
N GLY A 473 11.23 -43.20 -39.68
CA GLY A 473 10.40 -43.00 -40.88
C GLY A 473 9.27 -41.98 -40.78
N ALA A 474 9.21 -41.14 -39.75
CA ALA A 474 8.14 -40.15 -39.58
C ALA A 474 8.21 -38.97 -40.58
N ARG A 475 7.03 -38.58 -41.08
CA ARG A 475 6.79 -37.59 -42.14
C ARG A 475 6.60 -36.20 -41.52
N LEU A 476 7.43 -35.21 -41.87
CA LEU A 476 7.35 -33.86 -41.28
C LEU A 476 6.36 -32.92 -42.01
N LEU A 477 6.08 -33.18 -43.29
CA LEU A 477 5.21 -32.38 -44.15
C LEU A 477 4.21 -33.28 -44.91
N SER A 478 2.94 -32.88 -44.96
CA SER A 478 1.89 -33.46 -45.82
C SER A 478 1.24 -32.37 -46.70
N TYR A 479 0.92 -32.71 -47.95
CA TYR A 479 0.24 -31.82 -48.91
C TYR A 479 -1.14 -32.38 -49.28
N GLU A 480 -2.18 -31.54 -49.21
CA GLU A 480 -3.52 -31.86 -49.74
C GLU A 480 -3.78 -31.03 -51.01
N GLY A 481 -3.87 -31.67 -52.18
CA GLY A 481 -4.20 -31.01 -53.46
C GLY A 481 -3.86 -31.85 -54.71
N VAL A 482 -4.65 -31.71 -55.80
CA VAL A 482 -4.57 -32.54 -57.03
C VAL A 482 -3.56 -32.00 -58.06
N ASP A 483 -3.07 -30.77 -57.91
CA ASP A 483 -2.10 -30.15 -58.82
C ASP A 483 -0.67 -30.21 -58.28
N ALA A 484 -0.05 -31.38 -58.49
CA ALA A 484 1.37 -31.70 -58.28
C ALA A 484 2.39 -30.79 -59.02
N ALA A 485 1.96 -29.70 -59.68
CA ALA A 485 2.74 -28.97 -60.67
C ALA A 485 3.02 -27.49 -60.36
N ILE A 486 2.73 -27.01 -59.14
CA ILE A 486 3.16 -25.66 -58.72
C ILE A 486 4.46 -25.78 -57.95
N SER A 487 5.54 -25.42 -58.64
CA SER A 487 6.89 -25.32 -58.08
C SER A 487 6.92 -24.42 -56.85
N THR A 488 6.88 -24.99 -55.66
CA THR A 488 7.52 -24.38 -54.50
C THR A 488 9.03 -24.50 -54.73
N ASN A 489 9.63 -23.45 -55.31
CA ASN A 489 11.07 -23.28 -55.22
C ASN A 489 11.41 -23.03 -53.74
N VAL A 490 11.61 -24.10 -52.97
CA VAL A 490 12.26 -24.03 -51.68
C VAL A 490 13.69 -23.57 -51.97
N THR A 491 13.95 -22.28 -51.80
CA THR A 491 15.21 -21.64 -52.23
C THR A 491 16.40 -22.03 -51.34
N SER A 492 16.15 -22.62 -50.17
CA SER A 492 17.15 -23.26 -49.32
C SER A 492 16.50 -24.19 -48.29
N CYS A 493 16.84 -25.48 -48.30
CA CYS A 493 16.57 -26.41 -47.19
C CYS A 493 17.77 -26.41 -46.24
N GLN A 494 17.91 -25.38 -45.41
CA GLN A 494 18.82 -25.48 -44.27
C GLN A 494 18.06 -26.14 -43.14
N THR A 495 18.19 -27.46 -43.06
CA THR A 495 17.67 -28.29 -41.97
C THR A 495 18.83 -29.17 -41.56
N GLU A 496 19.24 -29.10 -40.31
CA GLU A 496 20.06 -30.17 -39.75
C GLU A 496 19.24 -31.47 -39.84
N ASN A 497 19.73 -32.43 -40.64
CA ASN A 497 19.19 -33.78 -40.89
C ASN A 497 18.24 -34.04 -42.09
N VAL A 498 18.17 -33.18 -43.12
CA VAL A 498 17.46 -33.55 -44.39
C VAL A 498 18.32 -33.41 -45.65
N CYS A 499 18.97 -32.27 -45.88
CA CYS A 499 19.87 -32.01 -47.02
C CYS A 499 21.25 -31.50 -46.53
N ALA A 500 22.36 -31.83 -47.20
CA ALA A 500 23.66 -31.21 -46.91
C ALA A 500 23.68 -29.72 -47.31
N ILE A 501 24.56 -28.90 -46.69
CA ILE A 501 24.66 -27.43 -46.87
C ILE A 501 24.75 -26.96 -48.35
N ASP A 502 25.19 -27.84 -49.27
CA ASP A 502 25.33 -27.55 -50.70
C ASP A 502 24.47 -28.45 -51.62
N ALA A 503 23.48 -29.18 -51.08
CA ALA A 503 22.60 -30.03 -51.88
C ALA A 503 21.46 -29.21 -52.52
N THR A 504 21.20 -29.42 -53.82
CA THR A 504 19.99 -28.92 -54.48
C THR A 504 18.80 -29.81 -54.09
N CYS A 505 17.85 -29.28 -53.35
CA CYS A 505 16.66 -30.02 -52.90
C CYS A 505 15.46 -29.80 -53.83
N LYS A 506 14.84 -30.92 -54.22
CA LYS A 506 13.66 -30.97 -55.10
C LYS A 506 12.58 -31.80 -54.41
N MET A 507 11.34 -31.31 -54.37
CA MET A 507 10.22 -32.11 -53.89
C MET A 507 9.87 -33.17 -54.95
N VAL A 508 9.85 -34.44 -54.55
CA VAL A 508 9.55 -35.57 -55.44
C VAL A 508 8.43 -36.40 -54.84
N ALA A 509 7.49 -36.82 -55.70
CA ALA A 509 6.36 -37.62 -55.27
C ALA A 509 6.85 -38.97 -54.72
N VAL A 510 6.37 -39.35 -53.54
CA VAL A 510 6.79 -40.56 -52.81
C VAL A 510 6.48 -41.83 -53.62
N GLN A 511 5.44 -41.79 -54.46
CA GLN A 511 5.16 -42.77 -55.51
C GLN A 511 4.59 -42.08 -56.76
N THR A 512 4.65 -42.74 -57.92
CA THR A 512 4.17 -42.20 -59.21
C THR A 512 2.68 -41.83 -59.25
N SER A 513 1.91 -42.19 -58.22
CA SER A 513 0.48 -41.89 -58.07
C SER A 513 0.10 -41.24 -56.73
N SER A 514 1.06 -40.79 -55.91
CA SER A 514 0.75 -40.12 -54.62
C SER A 514 0.73 -38.60 -54.76
N THR A 515 -0.18 -37.95 -54.04
CA THR A 515 -0.14 -36.50 -53.77
C THR A 515 0.88 -36.14 -52.68
N ASP A 516 1.46 -37.15 -52.01
CA ASP A 516 2.54 -37.01 -51.03
C ASP A 516 3.88 -36.70 -51.71
N PHE A 517 4.56 -35.64 -51.28
CA PHE A 517 5.91 -35.27 -51.72
C PHE A 517 6.91 -35.37 -50.56
N THR A 518 8.08 -35.93 -50.85
CA THR A 518 9.24 -35.91 -49.95
C THR A 518 10.35 -35.05 -50.56
N PRO A 519 11.15 -34.34 -49.76
CA PRO A 519 12.36 -33.70 -50.26
C PRO A 519 13.35 -34.77 -50.75
N GLU A 520 13.75 -34.71 -52.02
CA GLU A 520 14.84 -35.48 -52.60
C GLU A 520 16.05 -34.56 -52.77
N CYS A 521 17.19 -34.97 -52.23
CA CYS A 521 18.43 -34.21 -52.28
C CYS A 521 19.23 -34.65 -53.51
N SER A 522 19.59 -33.70 -54.39
CA SER A 522 20.51 -33.95 -55.49
C SER A 522 21.81 -33.17 -55.27
N CYS A 523 22.93 -33.89 -55.26
CA CYS A 523 24.27 -33.35 -55.07
C CYS A 523 25.00 -33.40 -56.45
N GLN A 524 25.53 -32.28 -56.97
CA GLN A 524 26.37 -32.31 -58.20
C GLN A 524 27.78 -32.86 -57.86
N LEU A 525 28.20 -33.89 -58.59
CA LEU A 525 29.54 -34.52 -58.47
C LEU A 525 30.68 -33.52 -58.79
N PRO A 526 31.92 -33.73 -58.25
CA PRO A 526 32.48 -35.02 -57.82
C PRO A 526 32.92 -35.13 -56.34
N PHE A 527 32.50 -36.20 -55.68
CA PHE A 527 33.09 -36.69 -54.42
C PHE A 527 33.49 -38.17 -54.55
N VAL A 528 34.76 -38.45 -54.90
CA VAL A 528 35.49 -39.72 -54.64
C VAL A 528 36.99 -39.39 -54.49
N PRO A 529 37.75 -39.95 -53.53
CA PRO A 529 39.21 -39.88 -53.54
C PRO A 529 39.85 -40.92 -54.48
N SER A 530 40.93 -40.52 -55.15
CA SER A 530 41.63 -41.25 -56.22
C SER A 530 42.28 -42.59 -55.80
N PRO A 531 42.52 -43.52 -56.74
CA PRO A 531 43.12 -44.83 -56.48
C PRO A 531 44.60 -44.72 -56.06
N GLY A 532 44.83 -44.65 -54.76
CA GLY A 532 46.16 -44.69 -54.14
C GLY A 532 46.15 -44.67 -52.60
N ALA A 533 44.99 -44.82 -51.95
CA ALA A 533 44.87 -44.70 -50.51
C ALA A 533 44.96 -46.06 -49.80
N LEU A 534 45.75 -46.10 -48.72
CA LEU A 534 46.23 -47.31 -48.06
C LEU A 534 45.34 -47.83 -46.91
N ASP A 535 44.20 -47.20 -46.59
CA ASP A 535 43.28 -47.68 -45.53
C ASP A 535 41.82 -47.21 -45.69
N ALA A 536 40.86 -48.00 -45.19
CA ALA A 536 39.41 -47.89 -45.44
C ALA A 536 38.73 -46.61 -44.87
N VAL A 537 39.46 -45.78 -44.14
CA VAL A 537 39.02 -44.46 -43.64
C VAL A 537 39.13 -43.37 -44.73
N THR A 538 39.66 -43.72 -45.92
CA THR A 538 39.92 -42.76 -47.01
C THR A 538 39.25 -43.12 -48.35
N ALA A 539 38.20 -43.95 -48.38
CA ALA A 539 37.44 -44.29 -49.61
C ALA A 539 35.98 -43.82 -49.54
N ALA A 540 35.43 -43.27 -50.63
CA ALA A 540 34.10 -42.64 -50.68
C ALA A 540 32.94 -43.65 -50.70
N TYR A 541 31.86 -43.27 -50.02
CA TYR A 541 30.60 -44.01 -49.94
C TYR A 541 29.69 -43.74 -51.14
N VAL A 542 28.94 -44.77 -51.56
CA VAL A 542 27.99 -44.77 -52.69
C VAL A 542 26.56 -44.76 -52.14
N GLU A 543 25.76 -43.81 -52.65
CA GLU A 543 24.31 -43.55 -52.50
C GLU A 543 23.78 -42.90 -51.21
N GLY A 544 23.25 -41.68 -51.37
CA GLY A 544 22.56 -40.85 -50.37
C GLY A 544 23.52 -39.96 -49.57
N CYS A 545 23.39 -38.63 -49.67
CA CYS A 545 24.30 -37.66 -49.04
C CYS A 545 24.22 -37.75 -47.49
N VAL A 546 25.07 -38.57 -46.84
CA VAL A 546 25.17 -38.70 -45.36
C VAL A 546 26.51 -38.14 -44.88
N SER A 547 26.47 -37.21 -43.94
CA SER A 547 27.64 -36.71 -43.21
C SER A 547 28.13 -37.75 -42.17
N PRO A 548 29.42 -37.79 -41.80
CA PRO A 548 29.90 -38.70 -40.76
C PRO A 548 29.15 -38.47 -39.43
N PRO A 549 29.00 -39.50 -38.57
CA PRO A 549 28.27 -39.36 -37.31
C PRO A 549 28.96 -38.30 -36.44
N ARG A 550 28.23 -37.21 -36.20
CA ARG A 550 28.56 -36.18 -35.21
C ARG A 550 28.20 -36.69 -33.81
N GLY A 551 28.85 -36.16 -32.77
CA GLY A 551 28.43 -36.41 -31.39
C GLY A 551 26.94 -36.13 -31.24
N LYS A 552 26.19 -37.12 -30.76
CA LYS A 552 24.74 -37.22 -31.00
C LYS A 552 23.90 -36.42 -30.02
N SER A 553 24.41 -36.11 -28.83
CA SER A 553 23.73 -35.26 -27.85
C SER A 553 24.63 -34.95 -26.65
N LEU A 554 24.44 -33.76 -26.10
CA LEU A 554 24.82 -33.42 -24.73
C LEU A 554 23.63 -33.82 -23.84
N ARG A 555 23.81 -34.76 -22.92
CA ARG A 555 22.80 -35.06 -21.90
C ARG A 555 23.19 -34.38 -20.60
N VAL A 556 22.46 -33.33 -20.26
CA VAL A 556 22.51 -32.72 -18.93
C VAL A 556 21.55 -33.50 -18.04
N LEU A 557 21.96 -33.85 -16.82
CA LEU A 557 21.14 -34.69 -15.94
C LEU A 557 19.91 -33.95 -15.35
N ALA A 558 19.83 -32.63 -15.53
CA ALA A 558 18.72 -31.78 -15.09
C ALA A 558 18.44 -30.66 -16.10
N ASP A 559 17.17 -30.37 -16.36
CA ASP A 559 16.72 -29.31 -17.29
C ASP A 559 16.80 -27.90 -16.66
N GLU A 560 17.00 -27.83 -15.33
CA GLU A 560 17.13 -26.59 -14.55
C GLU A 560 17.98 -26.85 -13.28
N LEU A 561 18.84 -25.90 -12.92
CA LEU A 561 19.63 -25.96 -11.68
C LEU A 561 19.01 -25.08 -10.60
N GLN A 562 18.23 -25.69 -9.70
CA GLN A 562 17.67 -25.01 -8.54
C GLN A 562 18.64 -25.04 -7.35
N MET A 563 18.98 -23.86 -6.85
CA MET A 563 19.86 -23.66 -5.69
C MET A 563 19.10 -22.89 -4.61
N SER A 564 19.39 -23.20 -3.35
CA SER A 564 18.81 -22.48 -2.21
C SER A 564 19.88 -22.15 -1.19
N VAL A 565 20.07 -20.86 -0.94
CA VAL A 565 20.97 -20.35 0.10
C VAL A 565 20.15 -19.94 1.30
N ARG A 566 20.61 -20.35 2.48
CA ARG A 566 20.02 -19.95 3.75
C ARG A 566 20.95 -18.96 4.46
N LYS A 567 20.57 -17.68 4.53
CA LYS A 567 21.36 -16.63 5.17
C LYS A 567 21.28 -16.77 6.70
N THR A 568 22.43 -16.80 7.36
CA THR A 568 22.56 -16.83 8.82
C THR A 568 23.54 -15.76 9.30
N GLU A 569 23.27 -15.19 10.47
CA GLU A 569 24.12 -14.14 11.07
C GLU A 569 25.50 -14.71 11.41
N GLY A 570 26.54 -14.24 10.70
CA GLY A 570 27.92 -14.71 10.87
C GLY A 570 28.25 -16.10 10.28
N GLY A 571 27.35 -16.68 9.46
CA GLY A 571 27.55 -17.98 8.80
C GLY A 571 28.05 -17.90 7.35
N ASP A 572 28.43 -19.05 6.79
CA ASP A 572 28.77 -19.18 5.37
C ASP A 572 27.48 -19.21 4.54
N ASN A 573 27.23 -18.13 3.80
CA ASN A 573 26.02 -17.90 3.02
C ASN A 573 26.20 -18.38 1.56
N THR A 574 26.90 -19.49 1.34
CA THR A 574 27.14 -20.07 0.01
C THR A 574 26.56 -21.48 -0.12
N ILE A 575 26.24 -21.89 -1.36
CA ILE A 575 25.83 -23.26 -1.69
C ILE A 575 26.54 -23.71 -2.97
N ALA A 576 27.11 -24.91 -2.94
CA ALA A 576 27.75 -25.53 -4.10
C ALA A 576 26.89 -26.68 -4.66
N ARG A 577 26.86 -26.80 -5.98
CA ARG A 577 26.24 -27.91 -6.72
C ARG A 577 27.13 -28.31 -7.89
N ASN A 578 27.23 -29.62 -8.10
CA ASN A 578 27.93 -30.17 -9.25
C ASN A 578 26.97 -30.31 -10.42
N LEU A 579 27.26 -29.62 -11.51
CA LEU A 579 26.65 -29.82 -12.81
C LEU A 579 27.44 -30.89 -13.55
N THR A 580 26.84 -32.07 -13.73
CA THR A 580 27.44 -33.16 -14.51
C THR A 580 26.91 -33.15 -15.93
N LEU A 581 27.83 -33.06 -16.89
CA LEU A 581 27.56 -33.11 -18.32
C LEU A 581 28.01 -34.46 -18.85
N THR A 582 27.11 -35.17 -19.55
CA THR A 582 27.44 -36.44 -20.19
C THR A 582 27.39 -36.28 -21.71
N LEU A 583 28.53 -36.43 -22.37
CA LEU A 583 28.61 -36.36 -23.83
C LEU A 583 28.39 -37.74 -24.44
N LEU A 584 27.33 -37.87 -25.23
CA LEU A 584 26.95 -39.12 -25.87
C LEU A 584 27.47 -39.14 -27.33
N GLY A 585 28.45 -40.01 -27.58
CA GLY A 585 28.93 -40.32 -28.93
C GLY A 585 30.12 -39.51 -29.43
N THR A 586 31.20 -39.39 -28.66
CA THR A 586 32.41 -38.70 -29.13
C THR A 586 33.07 -39.41 -30.32
N ASP A 587 33.74 -38.63 -31.18
CA ASP A 587 34.71 -39.18 -32.12
C ASP A 587 35.83 -39.85 -31.31
N ARG A 588 35.91 -41.19 -31.34
CA ARG A 588 36.91 -41.98 -30.61
C ARG A 588 38.36 -41.66 -30.98
N TYR A 589 38.59 -40.79 -31.96
CA TYR A 589 39.91 -40.35 -32.42
C TYR A 589 40.22 -38.88 -32.12
N ALA A 590 39.34 -38.14 -31.41
CA ALA A 590 39.65 -36.78 -30.96
C ALA A 590 40.76 -36.82 -29.88
N ALA A 591 41.86 -36.10 -30.11
CA ALA A 591 43.05 -36.14 -29.25
C ALA A 591 42.85 -35.46 -27.88
N ALA A 592 41.93 -34.49 -27.82
CA ALA A 592 41.50 -33.79 -26.61
C ALA A 592 40.11 -33.19 -26.84
N ALA A 593 39.33 -33.07 -25.77
CA ALA A 593 38.12 -32.26 -25.78
C ALA A 593 38.26 -31.15 -24.74
N SER A 594 37.83 -29.96 -25.12
CA SER A 594 37.75 -28.81 -24.25
C SER A 594 36.30 -28.43 -24.04
N TRP A 595 36.04 -27.83 -22.88
CA TRP A 595 34.77 -27.18 -22.61
C TRP A 595 35.06 -25.85 -21.94
N GLU A 596 34.16 -24.90 -22.18
CA GLU A 596 34.12 -23.59 -21.55
C GLU A 596 32.70 -23.35 -21.07
N ALA A 597 32.56 -22.94 -19.81
CA ALA A 597 31.30 -22.62 -19.18
C ALA A 597 31.35 -21.18 -18.70
N SER A 598 30.33 -20.42 -19.06
CA SER A 598 30.19 -19.02 -18.69
C SER A 598 28.77 -18.73 -18.25
N ASP A 599 28.63 -17.93 -17.21
CA ASP A 599 27.35 -17.31 -16.88
C ASP A 599 27.01 -16.23 -17.93
N THR A 600 25.87 -16.39 -18.61
CA THR A 600 25.41 -15.47 -19.67
C THR A 600 25.19 -14.04 -19.20
N SER A 601 24.87 -13.85 -17.91
CA SER A 601 24.53 -12.53 -17.36
C SER A 601 25.59 -11.98 -16.41
N ASN A 602 26.66 -12.75 -16.16
CA ASN A 602 27.77 -12.40 -15.27
C ASN A 602 27.30 -11.82 -13.92
N VAL A 603 26.36 -12.52 -13.28
CA VAL A 603 25.74 -12.10 -12.02
C VAL A 603 26.69 -12.34 -10.85
N SER A 604 26.77 -11.37 -9.93
CA SER A 604 27.72 -11.40 -8.81
C SER A 604 27.47 -12.51 -7.78
N TRP A 605 26.28 -13.11 -7.79
CA TRP A 605 25.89 -14.15 -6.86
C TRP A 605 26.22 -15.56 -7.35
N LEU A 606 26.65 -15.73 -8.60
CA LEU A 606 26.98 -17.03 -9.18
C LEU A 606 28.46 -17.07 -9.53
N SER A 607 29.14 -18.15 -9.19
CA SER A 607 30.54 -18.37 -9.55
C SER A 607 30.75 -19.81 -10.00
N LEU A 608 31.60 -19.98 -11.02
CA LEU A 608 32.02 -21.27 -11.53
C LEU A 608 33.44 -21.51 -11.06
N LEU A 609 33.68 -22.55 -10.25
CA LEU A 609 35.03 -22.86 -9.75
C LEU A 609 35.95 -23.34 -10.88
N ALA A 610 35.36 -23.96 -11.91
CA ALA A 610 36.03 -24.28 -13.16
C ALA A 610 35.18 -23.76 -14.33
N SER A 611 35.69 -22.77 -15.05
CA SER A 611 35.02 -22.17 -16.21
C SER A 611 35.53 -22.72 -17.55
N SER A 612 36.61 -23.50 -17.54
CA SER A 612 37.03 -24.27 -18.70
C SER A 612 38.01 -25.36 -18.29
N ALA A 613 38.06 -26.45 -19.06
CA ALA A 613 39.12 -27.43 -18.96
C ALA A 613 39.39 -28.05 -20.33
N THR A 614 40.59 -28.60 -20.49
CA THR A 614 40.96 -29.42 -21.65
C THR A 614 41.45 -30.75 -21.13
N GLU A 615 40.65 -31.80 -21.34
CA GLU A 615 40.91 -33.14 -20.84
C GLU A 615 41.29 -34.07 -22.00
N PRO A 616 42.31 -34.93 -21.86
CA PRO A 616 42.54 -36.00 -22.81
C PRO A 616 41.36 -37.00 -22.75
N ILE A 617 40.73 -37.28 -23.89
CA ILE A 617 39.57 -38.19 -23.93
C ILE A 617 40.06 -39.60 -23.57
N ALA A 618 39.74 -40.08 -22.37
CA ALA A 618 39.93 -41.47 -22.02
C ALA A 618 39.00 -42.34 -22.87
N ASP A 619 39.40 -43.59 -23.17
CA ASP A 619 38.64 -44.58 -23.96
C ASP A 619 37.22 -44.92 -23.43
N ALA A 620 36.74 -44.25 -22.39
CA ALA A 620 35.44 -44.45 -21.76
C ALA A 620 34.38 -43.52 -22.36
N SER A 621 33.53 -44.09 -23.21
CA SER A 621 32.20 -43.52 -23.52
C SER A 621 31.19 -44.08 -22.51
N PRO A 622 30.34 -43.23 -21.89
CA PRO A 622 30.24 -41.79 -22.09
C PRO A 622 31.31 -40.97 -21.34
N TRP A 623 31.68 -39.81 -21.89
CA TRP A 623 32.58 -38.85 -21.25
C TRP A 623 31.77 -37.94 -20.30
N GLU A 624 32.20 -37.83 -19.04
CA GLU A 624 31.55 -37.01 -18.01
C GLU A 624 32.43 -35.82 -17.61
N VAL A 625 31.82 -34.64 -17.56
CA VAL A 625 32.43 -33.40 -17.06
C VAL A 625 31.66 -32.92 -15.84
N ILE A 626 32.36 -32.52 -14.78
CA ILE A 626 31.74 -31.97 -13.57
C ILE A 626 32.15 -30.50 -13.45
N ILE A 627 31.17 -29.61 -13.44
CA ILE A 627 31.33 -28.18 -13.22
C ILE A 627 30.76 -27.87 -11.83
N GLU A 628 31.60 -27.42 -10.91
CA GLU A 628 31.14 -26.99 -9.59
C GLU A 628 30.64 -25.55 -9.66
N VAL A 629 29.34 -25.39 -9.46
CA VAL A 629 28.60 -24.13 -9.47
C VAL A 629 28.39 -23.70 -8.03
N VAL A 630 28.91 -22.53 -7.66
CA VAL A 630 28.79 -21.96 -6.31
C VAL A 630 27.93 -20.70 -6.39
N ALA A 631 26.82 -20.71 -5.67
CA ALA A 631 25.97 -19.55 -5.48
C ALA A 631 26.19 -18.94 -4.10
N SER A 632 26.25 -17.61 -4.02
CA SER A 632 26.43 -16.83 -2.79
C SER A 632 25.21 -15.94 -2.57
N GLY A 633 24.65 -16.00 -1.36
CA GLY A 633 23.60 -15.07 -0.91
C GLY A 633 24.13 -13.73 -0.41
N MET A 634 25.45 -13.50 -0.44
CA MET A 634 26.04 -12.23 0.00
C MET A 634 25.73 -11.10 -0.99
N GLY A 635 25.31 -9.94 -0.48
CA GLY A 635 24.91 -8.82 -1.33
C GLY A 635 23.60 -9.06 -2.07
N LEU A 636 22.81 -10.07 -1.68
CA LEU A 636 21.48 -10.34 -2.17
C LEU A 636 20.45 -10.17 -1.04
N GLY A 637 19.22 -9.80 -1.39
CA GLY A 637 18.12 -9.67 -0.43
C GLY A 637 17.88 -10.96 0.37
N GLU A 638 17.52 -10.81 1.64
CA GLU A 638 17.42 -11.92 2.60
C GLU A 638 16.34 -12.95 2.30
N THR A 639 15.27 -12.52 1.62
CA THR A 639 14.23 -13.42 1.13
C THR A 639 13.78 -12.98 -0.25
N THR A 640 13.88 -13.85 -1.24
CA THR A 640 13.46 -13.56 -2.61
C THR A 640 12.05 -14.11 -2.85
N VAL A 641 11.06 -13.25 -3.08
CA VAL A 641 9.66 -13.65 -3.37
C VAL A 641 9.56 -14.47 -4.67
N LYS A 642 10.43 -14.18 -5.65
CA LYS A 642 10.63 -14.97 -6.87
C LYS A 642 12.11 -15.38 -6.95
N PRO A 643 12.45 -16.58 -7.43
CA PRO A 643 13.84 -16.98 -7.59
C PRO A 643 14.60 -16.03 -8.52
N LEU A 644 15.85 -15.73 -8.17
CA LEU A 644 16.77 -15.03 -9.08
C LEU A 644 17.13 -16.00 -10.21
N ASN A 645 17.05 -15.54 -11.46
CA ASN A 645 17.35 -16.36 -12.62
C ASN A 645 18.61 -15.86 -13.34
N THR A 646 19.39 -16.81 -13.84
CA THR A 646 20.39 -16.59 -14.89
C THR A 646 20.48 -17.86 -15.73
N SER A 647 21.40 -17.92 -16.69
CA SER A 647 21.70 -19.14 -17.41
C SER A 647 23.20 -19.36 -17.52
N ILE A 648 23.63 -20.61 -17.31
CA ILE A 648 25.00 -21.03 -17.60
C ILE A 648 25.00 -21.54 -19.03
N GLU A 649 25.82 -20.92 -19.86
CA GLU A 649 26.11 -21.41 -21.20
C GLU A 649 27.36 -22.28 -21.14
N VAL A 650 27.26 -23.51 -21.61
CA VAL A 650 28.39 -24.42 -21.74
C VAL A 650 28.66 -24.65 -23.22
N HIS A 651 29.86 -24.28 -23.64
CA HIS A 651 30.43 -24.52 -24.95
C HIS A 651 31.35 -25.74 -24.86
N VAL A 652 31.09 -26.77 -25.66
CA VAL A 652 31.94 -27.96 -25.73
C VAL A 652 32.59 -28.01 -27.11
N GLN A 653 33.93 -28.12 -27.13
CA GLN A 653 34.73 -28.26 -28.34
C GLN A 653 35.47 -29.60 -28.35
N ALA A 654 35.14 -30.47 -29.31
CA ALA A 654 35.89 -31.69 -29.56
C ALA A 654 36.85 -31.48 -30.74
N ASN A 655 38.16 -31.39 -30.47
CA ASN A 655 39.30 -31.31 -31.40
C ASN A 655 39.61 -29.92 -32.03
N ALA A 656 40.88 -29.52 -31.98
CA ALA A 656 41.38 -28.17 -32.35
C ALA A 656 41.34 -27.84 -33.86
N ASN A 657 40.95 -28.77 -34.73
CA ASN A 657 41.03 -28.62 -36.19
C ASN A 657 39.73 -28.94 -36.96
N ARG A 658 38.66 -29.36 -36.29
CA ARG A 658 37.29 -29.50 -36.84
C ARG A 658 36.30 -29.27 -35.70
N THR A 659 35.69 -28.09 -35.65
CA THR A 659 34.80 -27.66 -34.58
C THR A 659 33.46 -28.38 -34.60
N TYR A 660 33.16 -29.06 -33.50
CA TYR A 660 31.80 -29.26 -33.01
C TYR A 660 31.59 -28.17 -31.97
N ASP A 661 30.76 -27.18 -32.27
CA ASP A 661 30.39 -26.13 -31.31
C ASP A 661 28.97 -26.44 -30.87
N VAL A 662 28.83 -27.08 -29.71
CA VAL A 662 27.53 -27.25 -29.06
C VAL A 662 27.49 -26.33 -27.86
N SER A 663 26.59 -25.36 -27.91
CA SER A 663 26.30 -24.43 -26.83
C SER A 663 25.02 -24.87 -26.16
N TYR A 664 25.07 -25.11 -24.85
CA TYR A 664 23.89 -25.44 -24.07
C TYR A 664 23.65 -24.38 -23.01
N SER A 665 22.45 -23.82 -23.01
CA SER A 665 22.02 -22.85 -22.00
C SER A 665 21.13 -23.55 -20.98
N MET A 666 21.55 -23.56 -19.71
CA MET A 666 20.76 -24.11 -18.62
C MET A 666 20.27 -23.00 -17.69
N PRO A 667 18.96 -22.91 -17.40
CA PRO A 667 18.46 -21.97 -16.41
C PRO A 667 18.96 -22.34 -15.00
N VAL A 668 19.43 -21.34 -14.26
CA VAL A 668 19.82 -21.44 -12.86
C VAL A 668 18.87 -20.57 -12.05
N LEU A 669 18.17 -21.17 -11.09
CA LEU A 669 17.27 -20.48 -10.17
C LEU A 669 17.86 -20.48 -8.77
N LEU A 670 18.11 -19.30 -8.20
CA LEU A 670 18.54 -19.14 -6.82
C LEU A 670 17.39 -18.63 -5.95
N HIS A 671 17.05 -19.43 -4.94
CA HIS A 671 16.20 -19.02 -3.83
C HIS A 671 17.07 -18.57 -2.65
N VAL A 672 16.87 -17.36 -2.16
CA VAL A 672 17.50 -16.89 -0.92
C VAL A 672 16.44 -16.88 0.18
N SER A 673 16.77 -17.47 1.32
CA SER A 673 15.91 -17.50 2.51
C SER A 673 16.70 -17.14 3.76
N SER A 674 16.08 -16.46 4.72
CA SER A 674 16.74 -16.07 5.98
C SER A 674 16.17 -16.82 7.18
N VAL A 675 16.98 -16.93 8.24
CA VAL A 675 16.58 -17.48 9.55
C VAL A 675 16.61 -16.44 10.67
N THR A 676 16.89 -15.17 10.35
CA THR A 676 17.13 -14.13 11.33
C THR A 676 15.83 -13.46 11.79
N SER A 677 15.81 -12.93 13.01
CA SER A 677 14.68 -12.15 13.55
C SER A 677 14.58 -10.74 12.97
N ARG A 678 15.58 -10.31 12.19
CA ARG A 678 15.61 -9.04 11.44
C ARG A 678 15.38 -9.24 9.94
N ALA A 679 14.96 -10.43 9.51
CA ALA A 679 14.77 -10.76 8.11
C ALA A 679 13.70 -9.84 7.50
N ALA A 680 14.13 -8.75 6.87
CA ALA A 680 13.21 -7.78 6.28
C ALA A 680 12.80 -8.29 4.90
N TRP A 681 11.52 -8.59 4.72
CA TRP A 681 10.95 -9.09 3.47
C TRP A 681 10.72 -7.92 2.51
N GLY A 682 11.64 -7.63 1.60
CA GLY A 682 11.47 -6.51 0.67
C GLY A 682 12.22 -6.64 -0.65
N VAL A 683 11.79 -5.87 -1.64
CA VAL A 683 12.49 -5.61 -2.89
C VAL A 683 13.71 -4.74 -2.58
N VAL A 684 14.91 -5.26 -2.83
CA VAL A 684 16.16 -4.50 -2.72
C VAL A 684 16.10 -3.30 -3.65
N THR A 685 16.25 -2.09 -3.11
CA THR A 685 16.21 -0.85 -3.91
C THR A 685 17.58 -0.44 -4.41
N ASN A 686 18.64 -0.85 -3.72
CA ASN A 686 20.02 -0.63 -4.10
C ASN A 686 20.92 -1.67 -3.42
N TYR A 687 21.84 -2.30 -4.16
CA TYR A 687 22.76 -3.34 -3.68
C TYR A 687 24.02 -2.79 -2.98
N THR A 688 23.99 -1.55 -2.50
CA THR A 688 25.16 -0.95 -1.83
C THR A 688 25.19 -1.35 -0.36
N VAL A 689 26.08 -2.28 0.00
CA VAL A 689 26.32 -2.71 1.39
C VAL A 689 26.71 -1.50 2.25
N GLY A 690 26.10 -1.37 3.43
CA GLY A 690 26.33 -0.23 4.33
C GLY A 690 25.62 1.07 3.93
N ALA A 691 24.76 1.07 2.90
CA ALA A 691 24.02 2.28 2.50
C ALA A 691 22.95 2.72 3.52
N CYS A 692 22.53 1.82 4.40
CA CYS A 692 21.66 2.12 5.53
C CYS A 692 22.37 2.74 6.73
N ALA A 693 23.70 2.69 6.79
CA ALA A 693 24.45 3.32 7.85
C ALA A 693 24.31 4.84 7.73
N SER A 694 23.42 5.41 8.54
CA SER A 694 23.33 6.86 8.67
C SER A 694 24.64 7.36 9.30
N PRO A 695 25.24 8.48 8.83
CA PRO A 695 26.26 9.15 9.61
C PRO A 695 25.71 9.38 11.02
N GLN A 696 26.52 9.21 12.06
CA GLN A 696 26.14 9.58 13.44
C GLN A 696 25.72 11.05 13.46
N LEU A 697 24.44 11.30 13.20
CA LEU A 697 23.83 12.61 13.25
C LEU A 697 23.73 12.96 14.74
N ALA A 698 24.00 14.22 15.05
CA ALA A 698 23.76 14.76 16.38
C ALA A 698 22.32 14.42 16.81
N GLN A 699 22.13 14.13 18.10
CA GLN A 699 20.83 13.81 18.69
C GLN A 699 19.79 14.85 18.22
N GLN A 700 18.77 14.40 17.50
CA GLN A 700 17.75 15.25 16.92
C GLN A 700 16.73 15.66 17.99
N GLU A 701 16.36 16.94 18.03
CA GLU A 701 15.38 17.47 18.99
C GLU A 701 13.96 17.39 18.42
N LEU A 702 12.99 17.02 19.28
CA LEU A 702 11.55 17.03 19.02
C LEU A 702 10.90 18.02 19.99
N THR A 703 9.99 18.87 19.53
CA THR A 703 9.19 19.69 20.44
C THR A 703 8.05 18.85 21.03
N ILE A 704 7.78 18.93 22.34
CA ILE A 704 6.61 18.24 22.93
C ILE A 704 5.32 18.73 22.25
N ASP A 705 4.34 17.83 22.10
CA ASP A 705 3.02 18.09 21.49
C ASP A 705 3.01 18.59 20.04
N GLU A 706 4.17 18.75 19.39
CA GLU A 706 4.27 19.11 17.97
C GLU A 706 4.58 17.88 17.10
N PRO A 707 3.75 17.59 16.08
CA PRO A 707 4.00 16.48 15.17
C PRO A 707 5.23 16.75 14.31
N THR A 708 6.26 15.91 14.44
CA THR A 708 7.51 16.03 13.67
C THR A 708 7.66 14.87 12.69
N MET A 709 7.95 15.17 11.43
CA MET A 709 8.19 14.16 10.41
C MET A 709 9.60 13.57 10.54
N MET A 710 9.66 12.27 10.76
CA MET A 710 10.90 11.49 10.89
C MET A 710 11.01 10.51 9.73
N GLU A 711 12.17 10.50 9.05
CA GLU A 711 12.45 9.55 7.98
C GLU A 711 13.18 8.32 8.53
N PHE A 712 12.72 7.13 8.14
CA PHE A 712 13.34 5.85 8.41
C PHE A 712 13.70 5.16 7.09
N THR A 713 14.75 4.35 7.10
CA THR A 713 15.10 3.45 6.00
C THR A 713 15.03 2.03 6.53
N ALA A 714 14.29 1.16 5.83
CA ALA A 714 14.25 -0.24 6.20
C ALA A 714 15.41 -0.99 5.53
N CYS A 715 16.03 -1.89 6.27
CA CYS A 715 17.34 -2.45 5.94
C CYS A 715 17.38 -3.93 6.29
N ASP A 716 18.09 -4.69 5.47
CA ASP A 716 18.46 -6.07 5.79
C ASP A 716 19.68 -6.12 6.73
N PHE A 717 20.16 -7.30 7.12
CA PHE A 717 21.31 -7.40 8.03
C PHE A 717 22.64 -6.89 7.43
N GLU A 718 22.76 -6.82 6.10
CA GLU A 718 23.95 -6.31 5.42
C GLU A 718 23.88 -4.78 5.20
N ASP A 719 22.95 -4.11 5.90
CA ASP A 719 22.67 -2.68 5.76
C ASP A 719 22.31 -2.28 4.32
N ILE A 720 21.66 -3.19 3.60
CA ILE A 720 21.18 -2.98 2.23
C ILE A 720 19.73 -2.45 2.31
N PRO A 721 19.43 -1.30 1.67
CA PRO A 721 18.09 -0.75 1.65
C PRO A 721 17.08 -1.70 0.99
N VAL A 722 16.00 -2.00 1.71
CA VAL A 722 14.91 -2.85 1.25
C VAL A 722 13.59 -2.08 1.24
N SER A 723 12.87 -2.15 0.13
CA SER A 723 11.51 -1.65 0.02
C SER A 723 10.55 -2.80 0.21
N HIS A 724 9.69 -2.69 1.19
CA HIS A 724 8.57 -3.59 1.33
C HIS A 724 7.48 -3.15 0.35
N GLU A 725 6.69 -4.08 -0.19
CA GLU A 725 5.42 -3.68 -0.80
C GLU A 725 4.62 -2.93 0.26
N VAL A 726 4.20 -1.71 -0.07
CA VAL A 726 3.31 -0.93 0.80
C VAL A 726 2.11 -1.82 1.12
N PRO A 727 1.73 -2.00 2.40
CA PRO A 727 0.72 -2.97 2.79
C PRO A 727 -0.55 -2.86 1.94
N LYS A 728 -0.95 -3.97 1.30
CA LYS A 728 -2.30 -4.18 0.78
C LYS A 728 -3.16 -4.73 1.92
N TYR A 729 -4.44 -4.37 1.98
CA TYR A 729 -5.41 -4.78 3.02
C TYR A 729 -5.55 -6.31 3.25
N SER A 730 -4.96 -7.15 2.38
CA SER A 730 -4.92 -8.60 2.52
C SER A 730 -3.74 -9.15 3.33
N ASN A 731 -2.75 -8.30 3.69
CA ASN A 731 -1.61 -8.69 4.51
C ASN A 731 -1.71 -7.90 5.83
N LEU A 732 -1.78 -8.60 6.97
CA LEU A 732 -1.81 -8.01 8.32
C LEU A 732 -0.52 -7.28 8.71
N VAL A 733 0.37 -7.02 7.74
CA VAL A 733 1.71 -6.49 7.95
C VAL A 733 1.63 -5.02 8.31
N SER A 734 1.58 -4.70 9.61
CA SER A 734 1.49 -3.29 10.07
C SER A 734 2.88 -2.71 10.29
N PHE A 735 3.19 -1.65 9.55
CA PHE A 735 4.30 -0.78 9.92
C PHE A 735 3.89 0.03 11.15
N GLU A 736 4.69 -0.07 12.19
CA GLU A 736 4.50 0.68 13.44
C GLU A 736 5.83 1.36 13.77
N VAL A 737 5.80 2.61 14.24
CA VAL A 737 6.97 3.19 14.89
C VAL A 737 6.74 3.13 16.38
N ARG A 738 7.53 2.28 17.05
CA ARG A 738 7.49 2.20 18.50
C ARG A 738 8.31 3.33 19.09
N VAL A 739 7.66 4.13 19.93
CA VAL A 739 8.29 5.19 20.73
C VAL A 739 8.56 4.61 22.12
N SER A 740 9.83 4.47 22.49
CA SER A 740 10.23 3.90 23.79
C SER A 740 11.17 4.85 24.52
N SER A 741 10.95 5.06 25.82
CA SER A 741 11.86 5.87 26.63
C SER A 741 13.21 5.16 26.82
N VAL A 742 14.30 5.92 26.80
CA VAL A 742 15.64 5.37 27.03
C VAL A 742 15.79 5.07 28.53
N LEU A 743 16.04 3.81 28.87
CA LEU A 743 16.33 3.38 30.25
C LEU A 743 17.46 4.21 30.87
N HIS A 744 17.27 4.64 32.12
CA HIS A 744 18.35 5.23 32.92
C HIS A 744 19.51 4.24 33.11
N ALA A 745 20.72 4.77 33.28
CA ALA A 745 21.98 4.04 33.41
C ALA A 745 22.08 3.06 34.61
N ASP A 746 21.01 2.85 35.37
CA ASP A 746 20.96 2.00 36.57
C ASP A 746 20.41 0.58 36.32
N GLY A 747 20.01 0.25 35.09
CA GLY A 747 19.76 -1.12 34.64
C GLY A 747 18.50 -1.79 35.20
N ARG A 748 17.54 -1.04 35.76
CA ARG A 748 16.25 -1.62 36.22
C ARG A 748 15.15 -1.38 35.18
N ARG A 749 14.53 -2.47 34.68
CA ARG A 749 13.33 -2.42 33.84
C ARG A 749 12.10 -2.06 34.68
N LYS A 750 11.34 -1.05 34.27
CA LYS A 750 9.94 -0.89 34.72
C LYS A 750 9.07 -1.74 33.80
N MET A 751 8.57 -2.88 34.30
CA MET A 751 7.33 -3.47 33.80
C MET A 751 6.20 -2.71 34.47
N GLU A 752 5.81 -1.58 33.89
CA GLU A 752 4.54 -0.93 34.16
C GLU A 752 3.95 -0.58 32.80
N HIS A 753 2.79 -1.18 32.50
CA HIS A 753 1.88 -0.93 31.40
C HIS A 753 2.44 -0.43 30.05
N ASP A 754 2.13 -1.20 29.02
CA ASP A 754 2.22 -0.94 27.58
C ASP A 754 1.44 0.33 27.13
N GLY A 755 1.78 1.49 27.69
CA GLY A 755 1.26 2.80 27.34
C GLY A 755 2.34 3.55 26.58
N SER A 756 2.17 3.65 25.27
CA SER A 756 2.96 4.51 24.40
C SER A 756 2.95 5.95 24.93
N GLN A 757 4.08 6.45 25.45
CA GLN A 757 4.25 7.84 25.93
C GLN A 757 4.48 8.82 24.75
N GLY A 758 3.70 8.62 23.69
CA GLY A 758 3.88 9.26 22.39
C GLY A 758 3.18 8.46 21.31
N SER A 759 2.75 9.13 20.25
CA SER A 759 2.13 8.52 19.09
C SER A 759 3.05 8.66 17.88
N ALA A 760 3.07 7.63 17.04
CA ALA A 760 3.75 7.73 15.76
C ALA A 760 2.87 7.12 14.68
N GLU A 761 2.47 7.94 13.72
CA GLU A 761 1.70 7.51 12.56
C GLU A 761 2.62 7.43 11.35
N VAL A 762 2.70 6.28 10.71
CA VAL A 762 3.51 6.10 9.50
C VAL A 762 2.84 6.82 8.34
N VAL A 763 3.53 7.83 7.80
CA VAL A 763 3.14 8.55 6.59
C VAL A 763 3.94 7.97 5.43
N TYR A 764 3.29 7.24 4.52
CA TYR A 764 4.01 6.62 3.40
C TYR A 764 4.74 7.65 2.55
N SER A 765 6.06 7.46 2.37
CA SER A 765 6.86 8.31 1.50
C SER A 765 6.71 7.87 0.05
N ALA A 766 6.90 8.80 -0.90
CA ALA A 766 6.88 8.50 -2.33
C ALA A 766 8.14 7.74 -2.82
N ALA A 767 9.14 7.53 -1.95
CA ALA A 767 10.41 6.92 -2.30
C ALA A 767 10.49 5.45 -1.81
N PRO A 768 10.82 4.48 -2.69
CA PRO A 768 10.90 3.07 -2.31
C PRO A 768 11.99 2.84 -1.25
N GLY A 769 11.66 2.09 -0.19
CA GLY A 769 12.55 1.78 0.93
C GLY A 769 12.70 2.87 2.01
N ARG A 770 12.04 4.02 1.85
CA ARG A 770 12.00 5.10 2.84
C ARG A 770 10.59 5.26 3.41
N TYR A 771 10.52 5.39 4.73
CA TYR A 771 9.27 5.49 5.48
C TYR A 771 9.30 6.77 6.28
N ASN A 772 8.30 7.64 6.10
CA ASN A 772 8.14 8.77 7.00
C ASN A 772 7.21 8.37 8.13
N ALA A 773 7.45 8.86 9.33
CA ALA A 773 6.50 8.76 10.42
C ALA A 773 6.32 10.13 11.06
N MET A 774 5.08 10.50 11.29
CA MET A 774 4.73 11.66 12.09
C MET A 774 4.80 11.25 13.55
N VAL A 775 5.78 11.77 14.29
CA VAL A 775 6.03 11.41 15.68
C VAL A 775 5.62 12.58 16.58
N THR A 776 4.84 12.29 17.61
CA THR A 776 4.44 13.24 18.66
C THR A 776 4.74 12.62 20.03
N VAL A 777 5.33 13.39 20.93
CA VAL A 777 5.65 12.98 22.31
C VAL A 777 5.05 13.98 23.29
N ASP A 778 4.56 13.50 24.42
CA ASP A 778 3.82 14.27 25.42
C ASP A 778 4.66 14.64 26.66
N GLN A 779 5.90 14.14 26.74
CA GLN A 779 6.81 14.40 27.87
C GLN A 779 8.24 14.71 27.39
N LEU A 780 8.97 15.45 28.22
CA LEU A 780 10.40 15.68 28.05
C LEU A 780 11.19 14.40 28.33
N GLY A 781 12.29 14.20 27.58
CA GLY A 781 13.15 13.04 27.79
C GLY A 781 13.89 12.58 26.53
N ASN A 782 14.61 11.48 26.68
CA ASN A 782 15.26 10.79 25.56
C ASN A 782 14.40 9.61 25.13
N TYR A 783 14.12 9.53 23.84
CA TYR A 783 13.31 8.48 23.25
C TYR A 783 14.10 7.73 22.18
N THR A 784 13.85 6.43 22.09
CA THR A 784 14.28 5.56 21.01
C THR A 784 13.08 5.27 20.12
N LEU A 785 13.21 5.61 18.84
CA LEU A 785 12.23 5.34 17.80
C LEU A 785 12.69 4.12 17.02
N SER A 786 11.86 3.08 17.01
CA SER A 786 12.13 1.83 16.28
C SER A 786 11.08 1.63 15.21
N LEU A 787 11.50 1.51 13.94
CA LEU A 787 10.60 1.11 12.85
C LEU A 787 10.37 -0.41 12.93
N LEU A 788 9.12 -0.79 13.12
CA LEU A 788 8.67 -2.17 13.24
C LEU A 788 7.83 -2.56 12.02
N LEU A 789 7.98 -3.80 11.59
CA LEU A 789 7.13 -4.51 10.66
C LEU A 789 6.62 -5.77 11.37
N ASP A 790 5.31 -5.87 11.60
CA ASP A 790 4.73 -6.99 12.38
C ASP A 790 5.43 -7.23 13.72
N GLY A 791 5.76 -6.14 14.40
CA GLY A 791 6.44 -6.16 15.70
C GLY A 791 7.94 -6.47 15.64
N SER A 792 8.52 -6.72 14.46
CA SER A 792 9.96 -6.97 14.26
C SER A 792 10.67 -5.71 13.78
N ALA A 793 11.84 -5.39 14.34
CA ALA A 793 12.60 -4.20 13.95
C ALA A 793 13.21 -4.37 12.55
N VAL A 794 12.89 -3.45 11.64
CA VAL A 794 13.30 -3.49 10.22
C VAL A 794 14.18 -2.31 9.80
N GLY A 795 14.56 -1.44 10.72
CA GLY A 795 15.43 -0.29 10.46
C GLY A 795 16.35 0.00 11.64
N VAL A 796 17.27 0.95 11.46
CA VAL A 796 18.16 1.40 12.53
C VAL A 796 17.38 2.26 13.53
N ASP A 797 17.53 1.94 14.81
CA ASP A 797 16.94 2.71 15.90
C ASP A 797 17.45 4.16 15.88
N ARG A 798 16.53 5.11 16.07
CA ARG A 798 16.87 6.54 16.17
C ARG A 798 16.69 7.03 17.60
N THR A 799 17.69 7.72 18.12
CA THR A 799 17.60 8.39 19.42
C THR A 799 17.27 9.87 19.22
N VAL A 800 16.19 10.32 19.84
CA VAL A 800 15.71 11.71 19.80
C VAL A 800 15.57 12.27 21.21
N ARG A 801 15.58 13.60 21.33
CA ARG A 801 15.38 14.31 22.60
C ARG A 801 14.15 15.21 22.51
N ALA A 802 13.19 15.00 23.39
CA ALA A 802 12.06 15.90 23.52
C ALA A 802 12.47 17.17 24.29
N VAL A 803 12.16 18.33 23.75
CA VAL A 803 12.49 19.67 24.28
C VAL A 803 11.24 20.55 24.33
N CYS A 804 11.29 21.62 25.13
CA CYS A 804 10.17 22.53 25.24
C CYS A 804 9.98 23.40 24.00
N PRO A 805 8.72 23.77 23.68
CA PRO A 805 8.42 24.79 22.69
C PRO A 805 9.16 26.10 22.97
N VAL A 806 9.40 26.85 21.91
CA VAL A 806 10.10 28.15 21.99
C VAL A 806 9.39 29.05 23.01
N GLY A 807 10.15 29.57 23.98
CA GLY A 807 9.64 30.47 25.01
C GLY A 807 9.14 29.79 26.30
N ARG A 808 9.04 28.45 26.32
CA ARG A 808 8.78 27.64 27.52
C ARG A 808 10.07 27.07 28.10
N VAL A 809 10.03 26.67 29.36
CA VAL A 809 11.16 26.06 30.08
C VAL A 809 10.75 24.74 30.72
N GLU A 810 11.71 23.84 30.87
CA GLU A 810 11.57 22.58 31.60
C GLU A 810 11.22 22.86 33.06
N LEU A 811 10.17 22.19 33.55
CA LEU A 811 9.72 22.30 34.93
C LEU A 811 10.59 21.45 35.87
N ALA A 812 10.46 21.67 37.18
CA ALA A 812 11.28 20.99 38.20
C ALA A 812 11.09 19.46 38.22
N ASP A 813 10.01 18.95 37.62
CA ASP A 813 9.75 17.52 37.46
C ASP A 813 10.58 16.86 36.34
N GLY A 814 11.21 17.66 35.49
CA GLY A 814 11.98 17.22 34.33
C GLY A 814 11.16 16.55 33.23
N LYS A 815 9.83 16.73 33.23
CA LYS A 815 8.90 16.02 32.34
C LYS A 815 7.98 16.95 31.57
N GLU A 816 7.61 18.08 32.15
CA GLU A 816 6.64 19.00 31.56
C GLU A 816 7.29 20.35 31.21
N CYS A 817 6.62 21.09 30.34
CA CYS A 817 7.01 22.43 29.95
C CYS A 817 6.05 23.47 30.52
N GLY A 818 6.59 24.56 31.05
CA GLY A 818 5.78 25.69 31.50
C GLY A 818 6.46 27.02 31.31
N CYS A 819 5.86 28.06 31.88
CA CYS A 819 6.41 29.39 31.81
C CYS A 819 7.41 29.62 32.94
N ALA A 820 8.54 30.24 32.61
CA ALA A 820 9.57 30.60 33.58
C ALA A 820 9.03 31.52 34.68
N ALA A 821 9.74 31.62 35.81
CA ALA A 821 9.39 32.51 36.90
C ALA A 821 9.12 33.95 36.38
N GLY A 822 8.07 34.58 36.91
CA GLY A 822 7.58 35.88 36.47
C GLY A 822 6.78 35.87 35.16
N LYS A 823 6.47 34.70 34.58
CA LYS A 823 5.62 34.58 33.38
C LYS A 823 4.47 33.58 33.56
N GLN A 824 3.35 33.84 32.89
CA GLN A 824 2.20 32.93 32.78
C GLN A 824 1.81 32.70 31.33
N GLU A 825 1.01 31.67 31.08
CA GLU A 825 0.47 31.36 29.75
C GLU A 825 -0.73 32.26 29.43
N ASP A 826 -0.68 32.96 28.29
CA ASP A 826 -1.85 33.64 27.75
C ASP A 826 -2.78 32.61 27.09
N LYS A 827 -3.98 32.44 27.63
CA LYS A 827 -4.98 31.47 27.15
C LYS A 827 -5.42 31.66 25.70
N ASN A 828 -5.21 32.84 25.11
CA ASN A 828 -5.60 33.12 23.73
C ASN A 828 -4.49 32.81 22.73
N THR A 829 -3.22 32.95 23.13
CA THR A 829 -2.06 32.83 22.24
C THR A 829 -1.19 31.62 22.54
N GLY A 830 -1.29 31.04 23.74
CA GLY A 830 -0.43 29.95 24.23
C GLY A 830 1.01 30.41 24.56
N GLU A 831 1.29 31.71 24.49
CA GLU A 831 2.62 32.27 24.73
C GLU A 831 2.85 32.62 26.21
N CYS A 832 4.11 32.53 26.65
CA CYS A 832 4.50 32.93 28.00
C CYS A 832 4.67 34.45 28.11
N VAL A 833 3.66 35.12 28.65
CA VAL A 833 3.62 36.57 28.91
C VAL A 833 4.04 36.90 30.34
N GLN A 834 4.52 38.12 30.57
CA GLN A 834 4.95 38.56 31.91
C GLN A 834 3.75 38.67 32.87
N CYS A 835 3.93 38.28 34.14
CA CYS A 835 2.96 38.55 35.20
C CYS A 835 2.67 40.05 35.24
N GLU A 836 1.39 40.43 35.31
CA GLU A 836 1.01 41.85 35.39
C GLU A 836 1.40 42.44 36.76
N ALA A 837 1.45 43.77 36.83
CA ALA A 837 1.69 44.46 38.10
C ALA A 837 0.66 44.00 39.16
N GLY A 838 1.12 43.84 40.40
CA GLY A 838 0.35 43.25 41.50
C GLY A 838 0.33 41.73 41.59
N THR A 839 0.82 41.02 40.56
CA THR A 839 0.95 39.56 40.56
C THR A 839 2.42 39.13 40.47
N PHE A 840 2.71 37.91 40.92
CA PHE A 840 4.07 37.35 40.88
C PHE A 840 4.04 35.85 40.59
N LYS A 841 5.18 35.31 40.18
CA LYS A 841 5.37 33.86 40.08
C LYS A 841 6.79 33.46 40.45
N ALA A 842 6.93 32.74 41.55
CA ALA A 842 8.23 32.45 42.16
C ALA A 842 9.07 31.46 41.36
N GLU A 843 8.44 30.44 40.80
CA GLU A 843 9.10 29.33 40.11
C GLU A 843 8.47 29.08 38.74
N ALA A 844 9.15 28.30 37.91
CA ALA A 844 8.56 27.85 36.66
C ALA A 844 7.45 26.84 36.97
N SER A 845 6.26 27.04 36.42
CA SER A 845 5.14 26.09 36.52
C SER A 845 4.14 26.32 35.37
N SER A 846 3.13 25.45 35.25
CA SER A 846 1.99 25.64 34.34
C SER A 846 0.90 26.57 34.92
N ASP A 847 1.04 27.02 36.16
CA ASP A 847 0.02 27.82 36.85
C ASP A 847 -0.01 29.30 36.43
N ASN A 848 -1.11 29.97 36.75
CA ASN A 848 -1.24 31.42 36.59
C ASN A 848 -0.39 32.18 37.63
N CYS A 849 -0.12 33.45 37.37
CA CYS A 849 0.53 34.31 38.36
C CYS A 849 -0.34 34.47 39.62
N GLU A 850 0.31 34.46 40.77
CA GLU A 850 -0.35 34.62 42.07
C GLU A 850 -0.48 36.09 42.43
N GLU A 851 -1.60 36.47 43.05
CA GLU A 851 -1.79 37.83 43.56
C GLU A 851 -0.98 38.06 44.84
N CYS A 852 -0.35 39.24 44.95
CA CYS A 852 0.32 39.61 46.19
C CYS A 852 -0.68 39.74 47.34
N ALA A 853 -0.42 39.02 48.44
CA ALA A 853 -1.22 39.11 49.65
C ALA A 853 -1.22 40.53 50.25
N PRO A 854 -2.26 40.90 51.04
CA PRO A 854 -2.31 42.18 51.76
C PRO A 854 -1.01 42.49 52.51
N GLY A 855 -0.60 43.76 52.45
CA GLY A 855 0.67 44.27 52.96
C GLY A 855 1.85 44.13 52.01
N LYS A 856 1.65 43.60 50.80
CA LYS A 856 2.68 43.48 49.77
C LYS A 856 2.21 44.04 48.43
N TYR A 857 3.16 44.34 47.54
CA TYR A 857 2.89 44.89 46.21
C TYR A 857 3.93 44.49 45.16
N VAL A 858 3.59 44.66 43.88
CA VAL A 858 4.50 44.49 42.73
C VAL A 858 4.32 45.64 41.73
N PRO A 859 5.30 46.54 41.58
CA PRO A 859 5.14 47.76 40.77
C PRO A 859 5.36 47.59 39.26
N SER A 860 5.88 46.44 38.83
CA SER A 860 6.27 46.22 37.44
C SER A 860 5.95 44.80 37.01
N MET A 861 5.69 44.63 35.71
CA MET A 861 5.47 43.31 35.13
C MET A 861 6.67 42.38 35.32
N GLY A 862 6.42 41.07 35.34
CA GLY A 862 7.47 40.05 35.32
C GLY A 862 8.06 39.71 36.69
N ALA A 863 7.38 40.06 37.79
CA ALA A 863 7.93 39.85 39.12
C ALA A 863 7.95 38.38 39.55
N THR A 864 9.04 37.98 40.19
CA THR A 864 9.19 36.63 40.79
C THR A 864 8.91 36.61 42.30
N LYS A 865 8.65 37.76 42.91
CA LYS A 865 8.31 37.89 44.33
C LYS A 865 7.56 39.18 44.59
N CYS A 866 6.69 39.16 45.59
CA CYS A 866 6.08 40.38 46.11
C CYS A 866 7.05 41.18 46.99
N LEU A 867 6.98 42.50 46.90
CA LEU A 867 7.69 43.42 47.77
C LEU A 867 6.83 43.76 48.99
N SER A 868 7.43 43.84 50.18
CA SER A 868 6.73 44.31 51.37
C SER A 868 6.45 45.81 51.26
N CYS A 869 5.26 46.25 51.68
CA CYS A 869 5.03 47.66 51.95
C CYS A 869 6.03 48.13 53.02
N ARG A 870 6.76 49.22 52.73
CA ARG A 870 7.68 49.83 53.70
C ARG A 870 6.91 50.35 54.92
N ALA A 871 7.61 50.57 56.03
CA ALA A 871 7.01 51.20 57.21
C ALA A 871 6.28 52.52 56.86
N SER A 872 5.17 52.76 57.55
CA SER A 872 4.23 53.88 57.30
C SER A 872 3.47 53.82 55.97
N THR A 873 3.48 52.68 55.27
CA THR A 873 2.61 52.39 54.12
C THR A 873 1.87 51.07 54.31
N TYR A 874 0.71 50.91 53.68
CA TYR A 874 -0.12 49.71 53.82
C TYR A 874 -0.83 49.35 52.52
N MET A 875 -1.32 48.11 52.44
CA MET A 875 -2.17 47.65 51.34
C MET A 875 -3.17 46.59 51.80
N PRO A 876 -4.48 46.88 51.84
CA PRO A 876 -5.46 45.97 52.42
C PRO A 876 -5.94 44.88 51.47
N THR A 877 -5.72 45.02 50.16
CA THR A 877 -6.25 44.11 49.13
C THR A 877 -5.16 43.22 48.52
N TYR A 878 -5.59 42.12 47.93
CA TYR A 878 -4.74 41.30 47.07
C TYR A 878 -4.40 42.04 45.76
N GLY A 879 -3.31 41.65 45.10
CA GLY A 879 -3.05 42.03 43.72
C GLY A 879 -2.58 43.47 43.52
N ALA A 880 -1.97 44.09 44.52
CA ALA A 880 -1.65 45.52 44.48
C ALA A 880 -0.34 45.86 43.77
N ASP A 881 -0.36 46.92 42.97
CA ASP A 881 0.82 47.42 42.24
C ASP A 881 1.63 48.49 42.99
N SER A 882 1.11 49.00 44.09
CA SER A 882 1.69 50.08 44.89
C SER A 882 1.19 50.02 46.33
N CYS A 883 1.92 50.61 47.27
CA CYS A 883 1.43 50.74 48.65
C CYS A 883 0.84 52.13 48.87
N THR A 884 -0.18 52.21 49.72
CA THR A 884 -0.80 53.48 50.10
C THR A 884 -0.12 54.03 51.35
N ASP A 885 0.20 55.33 51.38
CA ASP A 885 0.73 55.97 52.59
C ASP A 885 -0.33 55.99 53.70
N CYS A 886 0.09 55.79 54.95
CA CYS A 886 -0.80 55.94 56.09
C CYS A 886 -1.30 57.39 56.20
N ALA A 887 -2.57 57.54 56.60
CA ALA A 887 -3.14 58.85 56.87
C ALA A 887 -2.36 59.56 57.99
N LYS A 888 -2.40 60.90 58.02
CA LYS A 888 -1.66 61.71 59.00
C LYS A 888 -1.90 61.22 60.43
N ARG A 889 -0.83 61.11 61.23
CA ARG A 889 -0.76 60.57 62.60
C ARG A 889 -0.70 59.05 62.72
N LEU A 890 -1.01 58.31 61.65
CA LEU A 890 -0.91 56.86 61.62
C LEU A 890 0.38 56.39 60.96
N ALA A 891 0.83 55.21 61.40
CA ALA A 891 1.91 54.47 60.80
C ALA A 891 1.62 52.96 60.87
N SER A 892 2.44 52.20 60.16
CA SER A 892 2.34 50.76 60.00
C SER A 892 3.72 50.13 60.06
N PRO A 893 3.82 48.88 60.54
CA PRO A 893 5.06 48.12 60.41
C PRO A 893 5.27 47.73 58.94
N GLU A 894 6.47 47.24 58.62
CA GLU A 894 6.74 46.67 57.29
C GLU A 894 5.79 45.50 57.01
N ALA A 895 5.38 45.35 55.74
CA ALA A 895 4.47 44.31 55.25
C ALA A 895 3.05 44.34 55.84
N SER A 896 2.55 45.51 56.25
CA SER A 896 1.24 45.61 56.91
C SER A 896 0.06 45.81 55.94
N ALA A 897 -1.04 45.11 56.21
CA ALA A 897 -2.32 45.30 55.52
C ALA A 897 -3.13 46.49 56.02
N ALA A 898 -2.72 47.13 57.13
CA ALA A 898 -3.41 48.27 57.73
C ALA A 898 -2.43 49.21 58.46
N CYS A 899 -2.85 50.46 58.70
CA CYS A 899 -2.17 51.37 59.59
C CYS A 899 -2.63 51.13 61.03
N SER A 900 -1.80 50.51 61.84
CA SER A 900 -2.20 49.92 63.12
C SER A 900 -1.67 50.65 64.35
N TYR A 901 -0.86 51.71 64.18
CA TYR A 901 -0.31 52.46 65.31
C TYR A 901 -0.06 53.93 64.99
N CYS A 902 0.28 54.70 66.02
CA CYS A 902 0.53 56.14 65.91
C CYS A 902 2.00 56.48 65.62
N VAL A 903 2.22 57.55 64.85
CA VAL A 903 3.55 58.13 64.62
C VAL A 903 4.12 58.76 65.89
N GLU A 904 5.40 59.12 65.87
CA GLU A 904 6.07 59.85 66.96
C GLU A 904 5.30 61.14 67.34
N GLY A 905 5.23 61.43 68.65
CA GLY A 905 4.46 62.54 69.21
C GLY A 905 2.98 62.23 69.45
N TYR A 906 2.50 61.06 69.05
CA TYR A 906 1.11 60.61 69.26
C TYR A 906 1.06 59.26 69.97
N TYR A 907 0.06 59.04 70.81
CA TYR A 907 -0.20 57.74 71.45
C TYR A 907 -1.55 57.16 71.03
N LEU A 908 -1.62 55.83 70.98
CA LEU A 908 -2.83 55.10 70.63
C LEU A 908 -3.78 54.99 71.83
N GLU A 909 -5.01 55.46 71.63
CA GLU A 909 -6.13 55.29 72.55
C GLU A 909 -7.33 54.72 71.79
N LEU A 910 -7.65 53.45 72.06
CA LEU A 910 -8.80 52.78 71.45
C LEU A 910 -10.02 52.90 72.35
N ASP A 911 -11.16 53.25 71.75
CA ASP A 911 -12.47 53.11 72.40
C ASP A 911 -12.73 51.61 72.63
N PRO A 912 -13.15 51.18 73.82
CA PRO A 912 -13.48 49.77 74.09
C PRO A 912 -14.57 49.18 73.18
N THR A 913 -15.25 49.99 72.37
CA THR A 913 -16.25 49.58 71.37
C THR A 913 -15.73 49.54 69.93
N SER A 914 -14.48 49.93 69.66
CA SER A 914 -13.90 49.98 68.30
C SER A 914 -12.56 49.25 68.21
N GLU A 915 -12.46 48.28 67.30
CA GLU A 915 -11.22 47.53 67.00
C GLU A 915 -10.42 48.13 65.84
N VAL A 916 -10.94 49.12 65.12
CA VAL A 916 -10.27 49.75 63.97
C VAL A 916 -9.52 51.00 64.44
N VAL A 917 -8.22 51.06 64.12
CA VAL A 917 -7.37 52.21 64.40
C VAL A 917 -7.62 53.29 63.33
N THR A 918 -8.10 54.46 63.73
CA THR A 918 -8.29 55.62 62.84
C THR A 918 -7.40 56.79 63.27
N THR A 919 -7.37 57.86 62.47
CA THR A 919 -6.60 59.07 62.82
C THR A 919 -7.07 59.72 64.11
N GLU A 920 -8.34 59.54 64.51
CA GLU A 920 -8.86 60.00 65.79
C GLU A 920 -8.39 59.14 66.97
N SER A 921 -8.02 57.88 66.75
CA SER A 921 -7.44 57.00 67.77
C SER A 921 -6.04 57.44 68.22
N CYS A 922 -5.37 58.30 67.45
CA CYS A 922 -4.04 58.82 67.76
C CYS A 922 -4.12 60.22 68.37
N ARG A 923 -3.95 60.31 69.68
CA ARG A 923 -3.97 61.57 70.44
C ARG A 923 -2.58 62.16 70.60
N ASP A 924 -2.53 63.49 70.61
CA ASP A 924 -1.29 64.25 70.69
C ASP A 924 -0.74 64.23 72.12
N CYS A 925 0.46 63.67 72.27
CA CYS A 925 1.11 63.38 73.54
C CYS A 925 1.34 64.64 74.37
N ASP A 926 1.83 65.70 73.74
CA ASP A 926 2.17 66.96 74.42
C ASP A 926 0.92 67.68 74.91
N SER A 927 -0.16 67.61 74.13
CA SER A 927 -1.43 68.25 74.49
C SER A 927 -2.14 67.55 75.66
N GLU A 928 -2.01 66.23 75.77
CA GLU A 928 -2.72 65.42 76.76
C GLU A 928 -1.91 65.27 78.06
N PHE A 929 -0.58 65.09 77.98
CA PHE A 929 0.27 64.82 79.14
C PHE A 929 1.17 66.00 79.56
N GLY A 930 1.40 66.98 78.69
CA GLY A 930 2.26 68.15 78.93
C GLY A 930 3.74 67.93 78.56
N PRO A 931 4.63 68.93 78.74
CA PRO A 931 6.00 68.93 78.21
C PRO A 931 6.96 67.90 78.84
N GLY A 932 6.47 67.07 79.75
CA GLY A 932 7.23 66.03 80.45
C GLY A 932 7.07 64.62 79.85
N SER A 933 6.33 64.46 78.76
CA SER A 933 6.16 63.19 78.05
C SER A 933 6.92 63.17 76.73
N SER A 934 7.40 61.99 76.33
CA SER A 934 7.79 61.70 74.95
C SER A 934 7.04 60.46 74.49
N CYS A 935 6.46 60.52 73.30
CA CYS A 935 5.79 59.39 72.68
C CYS A 935 6.59 58.92 71.46
N PRO A 936 7.49 57.94 71.63
CA PRO A 936 8.09 57.21 70.51
C PRO A 936 7.02 56.58 69.59
N ILE A 937 7.41 56.15 68.40
CA ILE A 937 6.52 55.45 67.46
C ILE A 937 5.84 54.25 68.16
N ASN A 938 4.54 54.05 67.92
CA ASN A 938 3.73 52.98 68.53
C ASN A 938 3.60 53.09 70.06
N SER A 939 3.56 54.33 70.58
CA SER A 939 3.25 54.59 71.99
C SER A 939 1.77 54.35 72.31
N SER A 940 1.50 53.94 73.54
CA SER A 940 0.18 53.84 74.17
C SER A 940 0.23 54.55 75.53
N ILE A 941 -0.89 54.67 76.23
CA ILE A 941 -0.90 55.24 77.60
C ILE A 941 0.11 54.49 78.49
N ALA A 942 0.19 53.16 78.37
CA ALA A 942 1.11 52.35 79.14
C ALA A 942 2.59 52.54 78.76
N THR A 943 2.87 52.81 77.48
CA THR A 943 4.24 52.73 76.92
C THR A 943 4.89 54.07 76.58
N PHE A 944 4.21 55.20 76.77
CA PHE A 944 4.86 56.51 76.59
C PHE A 944 5.98 56.73 77.62
N GLU A 945 7.02 57.45 77.20
CA GLU A 945 8.19 57.73 78.03
C GLU A 945 8.01 58.99 78.86
N ILE A 946 8.44 58.93 80.13
CA ILE A 946 8.43 60.08 81.03
C ILE A 946 9.81 60.73 80.96
N LEU A 947 9.86 62.00 80.57
CA LEU A 947 11.09 62.77 80.50
C LEU A 947 11.63 63.08 81.91
N PRO A 948 12.95 63.22 82.08
CA PRO A 948 13.56 63.54 83.36
C PRO A 948 12.94 64.77 84.03
N GLY A 949 12.64 64.67 85.33
CA GLY A 949 12.03 65.74 86.12
C GLY A 949 10.50 65.64 86.30
N PHE A 950 9.87 64.60 85.75
CA PHE A 950 8.44 64.31 85.89
C PHE A 950 8.20 62.87 86.39
N TRP A 951 7.04 62.61 86.99
CA TRP A 951 6.59 61.27 87.40
C TRP A 951 5.07 61.09 87.19
N ARG A 952 4.60 59.83 87.12
CA ARG A 952 3.17 59.46 87.08
C ARG A 952 2.83 58.40 88.12
N ALA A 953 1.57 58.36 88.54
CA ALA A 953 1.13 57.46 89.61
C ALA A 953 0.99 55.99 89.18
N SER A 954 0.80 55.71 87.90
CA SER A 954 0.73 54.36 87.34
C SER A 954 0.88 54.40 85.83
N ASP A 955 1.10 53.23 85.20
CA ASP A 955 1.23 53.16 83.74
C ASP A 955 -0.03 53.57 82.96
N ASN A 956 -1.19 53.57 83.60
CA ASN A 956 -2.43 54.06 83.00
C ASN A 956 -2.79 55.50 83.42
N SER A 957 -1.91 56.16 84.18
CA SER A 957 -2.15 57.54 84.64
C SER A 957 -1.70 58.54 83.58
N THR A 958 -2.65 59.32 83.06
CA THR A 958 -2.40 60.41 82.09
C THR A 958 -1.84 61.69 82.73
N LYS A 959 -1.78 61.75 84.07
CA LYS A 959 -1.36 62.95 84.80
C LYS A 959 0.11 62.88 85.18
N LEU A 960 0.94 63.67 84.49
CA LEU A 960 2.32 63.90 84.86
C LEU A 960 2.44 65.02 85.90
N SER A 961 3.27 64.80 86.91
CA SER A 961 3.58 65.79 87.94
C SER A 961 5.08 66.10 87.94
N PRO A 962 5.50 67.38 88.04
CA PRO A 962 6.91 67.72 88.19
C PRO A 962 7.42 67.21 89.53
N CYS A 963 8.69 66.84 89.59
CA CYS A 963 9.31 66.40 90.82
C CYS A 963 9.61 67.59 91.74
N GLU A 964 9.16 67.54 93.00
CA GLU A 964 9.42 68.61 93.97
C GLU A 964 10.86 68.54 94.50
N THR A 965 11.68 69.55 94.18
CA THR A 965 13.00 69.72 94.81
C THR A 965 12.86 70.44 96.15
N ARG A 966 13.22 69.82 97.28
CA ARG A 966 13.47 70.54 98.56
C ARG A 966 14.77 70.14 99.28
N THR A 967 15.78 70.98 99.05
CA THR A 967 16.82 71.54 99.95
C THR A 967 17.52 70.66 100.99
N GLY A 968 18.84 70.46 100.80
CA GLY A 968 19.80 70.10 101.84
C GLY A 968 21.23 69.89 101.33
N ALA A 969 21.98 70.98 101.13
CA ALA A 969 23.44 71.07 100.96
C ALA A 969 24.13 70.23 99.85
N GLY A 970 24.40 70.89 98.71
CA GLY A 970 25.63 70.73 97.93
C GLY A 970 25.90 69.38 97.26
N ALA A 971 25.21 69.12 96.13
CA ALA A 971 25.79 68.36 95.02
C ALA A 971 25.09 68.78 93.72
N ASP A 972 25.89 69.31 92.81
CA ASP A 972 25.55 69.63 91.43
C ASP A 972 25.63 68.34 90.61
N HIS A 973 24.51 67.83 90.07
CA HIS A 973 24.50 66.84 88.98
C HIS A 973 23.19 66.91 88.18
N THR A 974 23.22 67.75 87.14
CA THR A 974 22.84 67.42 85.75
C THR A 974 21.87 66.23 85.52
N GLY A 975 20.57 66.53 85.44
CA GLY A 975 19.71 66.16 84.31
C GLY A 975 19.63 64.72 83.77
N ALA A 976 19.77 63.65 84.56
CA ALA A 976 19.75 62.29 83.99
C ALA A 976 19.09 61.16 84.82
N SER A 977 18.30 61.44 85.87
CA SER A 977 17.61 60.38 86.62
C SER A 977 16.13 60.70 86.86
N ALA A 978 15.26 59.76 86.49
CA ALA A 978 13.88 59.71 86.97
C ALA A 978 13.84 59.73 88.51
N CYS A 979 12.75 60.24 89.06
CA CYS A 979 12.66 60.69 90.44
C CYS A 979 12.54 59.55 91.44
N VAL A 980 13.67 59.06 91.98
CA VAL A 980 13.70 57.98 92.99
C VAL A 980 12.70 58.22 94.13
N GLY A 981 11.59 57.47 94.14
CA GLY A 981 10.56 57.51 95.16
C GLY A 981 11.11 57.35 96.58
N GLY A 982 10.84 58.35 97.44
CA GLY A 982 11.35 58.40 98.82
C GLY A 982 10.57 57.51 99.80
N PHE A 983 11.29 56.90 100.75
CA PHE A 983 10.70 56.29 101.94
C PHE A 983 10.14 57.38 102.88
N GLY A 984 8.82 57.48 102.98
CA GLY A 984 8.12 58.34 103.94
C GLY A 984 6.73 57.80 104.25
N SER A 985 6.46 57.52 105.53
CA SER A 985 5.25 56.86 106.01
C SER A 985 3.97 57.66 105.75
N GLY A 986 3.07 57.13 104.92
CA GLY A 986 1.64 57.43 104.96
C GLY A 986 1.10 58.40 103.90
N ASN A 987 1.03 57.98 102.63
CA ASN A 987 -0.14 58.14 101.75
C ASN A 987 0.08 57.37 100.44
N ALA A 988 -1.01 56.88 99.85
CA ALA A 988 -1.11 55.75 98.91
C ALA A 988 -0.56 55.97 97.47
N LEU A 989 0.67 56.47 97.30
CA LEU A 989 1.21 56.83 95.97
C LEU A 989 2.54 56.16 95.58
N CYS A 990 3.03 55.16 96.31
CA CYS A 990 4.20 54.38 95.88
C CYS A 990 4.03 52.88 96.24
N ALA A 991 3.53 52.08 95.29
CA ALA A 991 3.48 50.62 95.39
C ALA A 991 4.66 49.98 94.64
N PRO A 992 5.01 48.71 94.91
CA PRO A 992 6.02 47.97 94.12
C PRO A 992 5.59 47.93 92.64
N ASN A 993 6.52 48.23 91.72
CA ASN A 993 6.36 48.46 90.27
C ASN A 993 6.06 49.91 89.81
N HIS A 994 6.26 50.93 90.66
CA HIS A 994 6.33 52.30 90.17
C HIS A 994 7.63 52.54 89.39
N THR A 995 7.54 53.00 88.14
CA THR A 995 8.67 53.58 87.39
C THR A 995 8.58 55.10 87.44
N GLY A 996 9.41 55.66 88.32
CA GLY A 996 9.55 57.07 88.64
C GLY A 996 10.53 57.16 89.79
#